data_AF-H3SHP5-F1
#
_entry.id   AF-H3SHP5-F1
#
_cell.length_a   1.000
_cell.length_b   1.000
_cell.length_c   1.000
_cell.angle_alpha   90.00
_cell.angle_beta   90.00
_cell.angle_gamma   90.00
#
_symmetry.space_group_name_H-M   'P 1'
#
loop_
_entity.id
_entity.type
_entity.pdbx_description
1 polymer ?
#
loop_
_entity_poly.entity_id
_entity_poly.type
_entity_poly.pdbx_seq_one_letter_code
_entity_poly.pdbx_strand_id
1 'polypeptide(L)'
;MMKETRRTVENQQDQQVLKSVGQFFYGENLDEPAFVSGRGMNGFKIDPGQLEGADLKKKVKSARWIADFTPKQTGLYQFITSSNPYTHIFVDGQEVKDNEVTLTEGEHYTFVILYFGNPDVKQEDLLQLEVKYTCNRQETEEIAAEDFSIPREISFDSLPVGIVPRAEGNEEKLIDTDKDGIYDEWEINGYTVINNVAVPWNEKYAAQGYKKYVSNPNESHTAGDPYTDLEKASGRIDRNIHKVAWDPLVAAYPSITVGMERLILSDNKEFSSSSGKSVSRETSSSSSASNTEGIDVSAGFSLLQGFSGSVTGSYSHTSTHTVNSAQTSGQDWSTHLGLHAAQTAYVNANIRYYNTGTAPVYKFLPTTNLVLGKETIATITGEKNQEAFSLAPSQAYPKRHLHGIALNTLDQFSSTPISMNINQVDRLENGEKLKLETTQFQGAFARRDPSGRQVVTEENEWANYIPQIERVTTGILIDITGGPMIERRIAAKDPDNPNDLTPELTLGQALEKAIGAYEEKDRWYFDRADNTHILSPNLVHFIYNRRTEKKIKKELEGNKNIKNFYDMTIRPGMNIHISVPLVWDDFKDEEGDWKGGSYDPTNGLNNGRCYKIDPNREVYKEGIVLKANSKYLVIMDMKGNGAGKATIEFGGTTNEFDIPNGYRRQKVMVEVFDFPADFNKLKISTNSTGSAYLDNFSIVKVGNAWDKLKEENEDYSKKVAGRTFSFKSLNPERYMTSFAGEAIMANSTTMFDQKFRLEYRRPRGAFYILSSSNKVLTWDRGSQKLIFADNTSVLSQLWFFQKSGSKGYNIVSAADRSKVLEYGLEAVNNTIPIRIATLDEAKNNQYFTISPPF
;
A
#
# COMPACT_ATOMS: atom_id res chain seq x y z
N MET A 1 -30.72 -41.82 37.31
CA MET A 1 -29.53 -42.61 36.93
C MET A 1 -28.52 -41.64 36.30
N MET A 2 -27.77 -40.95 37.15
CA MET A 2 -26.67 -40.07 36.77
C MET A 2 -25.38 -40.87 36.95
N LYS A 3 -24.56 -40.98 35.91
CA LYS A 3 -23.20 -41.51 36.01
C LYS A 3 -22.24 -40.34 35.91
N GLU A 4 -21.53 -40.11 37.00
CA GLU A 4 -20.37 -39.25 37.10
C GLU A 4 -19.31 -39.66 36.08
N THR A 5 -18.87 -38.71 35.26
CA THR A 5 -17.63 -38.85 34.49
C THR A 5 -16.54 -38.13 35.29
N ARG A 6 -15.63 -38.93 35.85
CA ARG A 6 -14.42 -38.49 36.56
C ARG A 6 -13.64 -37.48 35.70
N ARG A 7 -13.43 -36.27 36.22
CA ARG A 7 -12.35 -35.37 35.78
C ARG A 7 -11.03 -35.99 36.21
N THR A 8 -10.24 -36.45 35.24
CA THR A 8 -8.79 -36.58 35.41
C THR A 8 -8.25 -35.15 35.50
N VAL A 9 -7.89 -34.74 36.72
CA VAL A 9 -7.03 -33.58 36.96
C VAL A 9 -5.62 -34.05 36.60
N GLU A 10 -5.12 -33.66 35.43
CA GLU A 10 -3.69 -33.69 35.18
C GLU A 10 -3.05 -32.56 35.99
N ASN A 11 -2.19 -32.94 36.93
CA ASN A 11 -1.26 -32.06 37.62
C ASN A 11 -0.31 -31.42 36.59
N GLN A 12 -0.62 -30.22 36.10
CA GLN A 12 0.41 -29.28 35.69
C GLN A 12 0.84 -28.55 36.96
N GLN A 13 2.02 -28.86 37.50
CA GLN A 13 2.70 -27.91 38.37
C GLN A 13 2.92 -26.65 37.53
N ASP A 14 2.35 -25.52 37.94
CA ASP A 14 2.54 -24.21 37.31
C ASP A 14 4.04 -23.86 37.34
N GLN A 15 4.77 -24.19 36.27
CA GLN A 15 6.16 -23.76 36.10
C GLN A 15 6.17 -22.24 35.89
N GLN A 16 6.79 -21.52 36.82
CA GLN A 16 6.98 -20.08 36.69
C GLN A 16 8.16 -19.79 35.75
N VAL A 17 7.95 -18.90 34.79
CA VAL A 17 8.99 -18.49 33.83
C VAL A 17 9.72 -17.27 34.39
N LEU A 18 10.98 -17.45 34.81
CA LEU A 18 11.87 -16.37 35.22
C LEU A 18 12.23 -15.49 34.02
N LYS A 19 12.25 -14.18 34.23
CA LYS A 19 12.69 -13.19 33.25
C LYS A 19 14.15 -12.85 33.44
N SER A 20 14.97 -13.55 32.70
CA SER A 20 16.40 -13.36 32.65
C SER A 20 16.88 -13.66 31.24
N VAL A 21 18.05 -13.14 30.89
CA VAL A 21 18.79 -13.52 29.69
C VAL A 21 19.97 -14.35 30.12
N GLY A 22 20.05 -15.58 29.60
CA GLY A 22 21.14 -16.51 29.84
C GLY A 22 21.98 -16.68 28.58
N GLN A 23 23.28 -16.46 28.69
CA GLN A 23 24.24 -16.73 27.62
C GLN A 23 25.08 -17.94 28.01
N PHE A 24 25.20 -18.91 27.11
CA PHE A 24 25.80 -20.22 27.36
C PHE A 24 26.96 -20.47 26.40
N PHE A 25 27.97 -21.17 26.88
CA PHE A 25 29.28 -21.24 26.24
C PHE A 25 29.83 -22.67 26.24
N TYR A 26 30.48 -23.07 25.15
CA TYR A 26 31.18 -24.35 25.07
C TYR A 26 32.53 -24.33 25.80
N GLY A 27 33.12 -23.15 25.97
CA GLY A 27 34.33 -22.94 26.77
C GLY A 27 34.04 -22.82 28.27
N GLU A 28 35.08 -22.95 29.09
CA GLU A 28 34.99 -22.93 30.57
C GLU A 28 35.00 -21.51 31.15
N ASN A 29 35.41 -20.52 30.36
CA ASN A 29 35.68 -19.15 30.80
C ASN A 29 34.79 -18.11 30.09
N LEU A 30 33.54 -18.49 29.80
CA LEU A 30 32.58 -17.68 29.04
C LEU A 30 33.10 -17.34 27.63
N ASP A 31 33.71 -18.33 26.99
CA ASP A 31 34.30 -18.33 25.65
C ASP A 31 33.62 -19.38 24.75
N GLU A 32 33.64 -19.16 23.43
CA GLU A 32 32.93 -20.00 22.44
C GLU A 32 31.40 -20.08 22.69
N PRO A 33 30.64 -19.02 22.35
CA PRO A 33 29.19 -19.00 22.62
C PRO A 33 28.42 -20.11 21.90
N ALA A 34 27.51 -20.73 22.64
CA ALA A 34 26.70 -21.85 22.21
C ALA A 34 25.29 -21.40 21.81
N PHE A 35 24.60 -20.71 22.73
CA PHE A 35 23.24 -20.24 22.56
C PHE A 35 22.89 -19.14 23.57
N VAL A 36 21.84 -18.38 23.27
CA VAL A 36 21.27 -17.37 24.19
C VAL A 36 19.82 -17.72 24.49
N SER A 37 19.46 -17.83 25.77
CA SER A 37 18.08 -17.99 26.21
C SER A 37 17.53 -16.67 26.72
N GLY A 38 16.37 -16.26 26.22
CA GLY A 38 15.63 -15.11 26.76
C GLY A 38 14.75 -15.45 27.98
N ARG A 39 14.89 -16.63 28.60
CA ARG A 39 14.12 -17.11 29.77
C ARG A 39 14.93 -18.02 30.68
N GLY A 40 14.71 -17.87 31.99
CA GLY A 40 14.91 -18.94 32.98
C GLY A 40 13.57 -19.61 33.34
N MET A 41 13.59 -20.81 33.89
CA MET A 41 12.42 -21.52 34.43
C MET A 41 12.64 -21.81 35.90
N ASN A 42 11.67 -21.50 36.78
CA ASN A 42 11.76 -21.72 38.22
C ASN A 42 13.12 -21.30 38.80
N GLY A 43 13.49 -20.04 38.58
CA GLY A 43 14.85 -19.53 38.80
C GLY A 43 15.67 -19.51 37.51
N PHE A 44 16.99 -19.57 37.64
CA PHE A 44 17.95 -19.44 36.53
C PHE A 44 18.21 -20.79 35.83
N LYS A 45 17.13 -21.52 35.53
CA LYS A 45 17.19 -22.86 34.92
C LYS A 45 16.73 -22.84 33.47
N ILE A 46 17.15 -23.82 32.68
CA ILE A 46 16.67 -24.10 31.34
C ILE A 46 16.10 -25.50 31.32
N ASP A 47 14.86 -25.64 30.83
CA ASP A 47 14.29 -26.95 30.54
C ASP A 47 15.06 -27.59 29.38
N PRO A 48 15.66 -28.78 29.54
CA PRO A 48 16.34 -29.48 28.46
C PRO A 48 15.49 -29.63 27.19
N GLY A 49 14.16 -29.70 27.31
CA GLY A 49 13.24 -29.71 26.16
C GLY A 49 13.29 -28.44 25.31
N GLN A 50 13.67 -27.29 25.88
CA GLN A 50 13.88 -26.06 25.10
C GLN A 50 15.08 -26.16 24.15
N LEU A 51 16.04 -27.04 24.44
CA LEU A 51 17.19 -27.29 23.59
C LEU A 51 16.91 -28.36 22.53
N GLU A 52 15.74 -29.02 22.58
CA GLU A 52 15.35 -29.99 21.57
C GLU A 52 15.23 -29.31 20.19
N GLY A 53 15.95 -29.84 19.19
CA GLY A 53 16.02 -29.27 17.85
C GLY A 53 17.13 -28.22 17.66
N ALA A 54 17.65 -27.62 18.74
CA ALA A 54 18.85 -26.81 18.69
C ALA A 54 20.06 -27.75 18.61
N ASP A 55 20.70 -27.84 17.44
CA ASP A 55 21.82 -28.76 17.22
C ASP A 55 23.10 -28.23 17.88
N LEU A 56 23.19 -28.43 19.20
CA LEU A 56 24.35 -28.03 19.96
C LEU A 56 25.56 -28.87 19.53
N LYS A 57 26.62 -28.21 19.08
CA LYS A 57 27.82 -28.84 18.53
C LYS A 57 28.64 -29.57 19.58
N LYS A 58 28.63 -29.05 20.82
CA LYS A 58 29.41 -29.53 21.97
C LYS A 58 28.58 -29.44 23.24
N LYS A 59 29.11 -29.96 24.35
CA LYS A 59 28.52 -29.73 25.68
C LYS A 59 28.84 -28.31 26.15
N VAL A 60 27.85 -27.64 26.72
CA VAL A 60 28.03 -26.34 27.38
C VAL A 60 28.81 -26.55 28.68
N LYS A 61 29.77 -25.65 28.95
CA LYS A 61 30.66 -25.72 30.10
C LYS A 61 30.61 -24.50 31.01
N SER A 62 30.20 -23.34 30.50
CA SER A 62 30.02 -22.12 31.31
C SER A 62 28.77 -21.35 30.88
N ALA A 63 28.28 -20.48 31.77
CA ALA A 63 27.09 -19.66 31.53
C ALA A 63 27.13 -18.36 32.31
N ARG A 64 26.46 -17.33 31.79
CA ARG A 64 26.14 -16.12 32.54
C ARG A 64 24.68 -15.77 32.38
N TRP A 65 24.08 -15.25 33.44
CA TRP A 65 22.71 -14.80 33.48
C TRP A 65 22.64 -13.34 33.91
N ILE A 66 21.68 -12.60 33.36
CA ILE A 66 21.36 -11.24 33.79
C ILE A 66 19.85 -11.03 33.86
N ALA A 67 19.41 -10.28 34.86
CA ALA A 67 18.04 -9.84 35.07
C ALA A 67 17.99 -8.55 35.91
N ASP A 68 16.91 -7.77 35.82
CA ASP A 68 16.67 -6.69 36.79
C ASP A 68 15.87 -7.25 37.96
N PHE A 69 16.37 -7.12 39.18
CA PHE A 69 15.69 -7.52 40.41
C PHE A 69 14.96 -6.34 41.05
N THR A 70 13.70 -6.56 41.44
CA THR A 70 12.89 -5.57 42.16
C THR A 70 12.47 -6.15 43.52
N PRO A 71 13.05 -5.67 44.64
CA PRO A 71 12.70 -6.16 45.97
C PRO A 71 11.26 -5.81 46.34
N LYS A 72 10.55 -6.79 46.91
CA LYS A 72 9.18 -6.60 47.47
C LYS A 72 9.14 -5.96 48.84
N GLN A 73 10.28 -5.93 49.54
CA GLN A 73 10.40 -5.29 50.85
C GLN A 73 11.78 -4.70 51.03
N THR A 74 11.86 -3.59 51.76
CA THR A 74 13.15 -3.00 52.12
C THR A 74 13.82 -3.85 53.19
N GLY A 75 15.09 -4.20 53.01
CA GLY A 75 15.79 -5.04 53.98
C GLY A 75 17.19 -5.46 53.58
N LEU A 76 17.75 -6.34 54.40
CA LEU A 76 19.06 -6.93 54.21
C LEU A 76 18.92 -8.29 53.54
N TYR A 77 19.34 -8.39 52.28
CA TYR A 77 19.22 -9.58 51.45
C TYR A 77 20.53 -10.37 51.45
N GLN A 78 20.44 -11.70 51.50
CA GLN A 78 21.56 -12.60 51.26
C GLN A 78 21.14 -13.61 50.20
N PHE A 79 21.89 -13.71 49.10
CA PHE A 79 21.60 -14.62 47.99
C PHE A 79 22.41 -15.92 48.11
N ILE A 80 21.73 -17.04 47.91
CA ILE A 80 22.24 -18.41 48.11
C ILE A 80 22.04 -19.19 46.82
N THR A 81 23.01 -20.01 46.41
CA THR A 81 22.89 -20.87 45.23
C THR A 81 23.29 -22.32 45.51
N SER A 82 22.68 -23.26 44.79
CA SER A 82 22.95 -24.71 44.92
C SER A 82 24.34 -25.14 44.41
N SER A 83 25.01 -24.30 43.63
CA SER A 83 26.29 -24.61 42.97
C SER A 83 27.46 -23.81 43.57
N ASN A 84 28.41 -24.50 44.22
CA ASN A 84 29.60 -23.90 44.87
C ASN A 84 30.80 -24.84 44.65
N PRO A 85 32.03 -24.41 44.30
CA PRO A 85 32.63 -23.06 44.28
C PRO A 85 32.52 -22.20 43.01
N TYR A 86 31.87 -22.67 41.94
CA TYR A 86 32.07 -22.11 40.59
C TYR A 86 31.08 -21.01 40.14
N THR A 87 30.13 -20.66 41.00
CA THR A 87 29.12 -19.62 40.73
C THR A 87 29.46 -18.33 41.47
N HIS A 88 29.29 -17.19 40.82
CA HIS A 88 29.38 -15.84 41.40
C HIS A 88 28.06 -15.09 41.19
N ILE A 89 27.65 -14.28 42.16
CA ILE A 89 26.42 -13.48 42.10
C ILE A 89 26.76 -12.02 42.35
N PHE A 90 26.28 -11.13 41.49
CA PHE A 90 26.48 -9.69 41.56
C PHE A 90 25.15 -8.95 41.59
N VAL A 91 25.08 -7.90 42.40
CA VAL A 91 23.99 -6.92 42.43
C VAL A 91 24.61 -5.54 42.21
N ASP A 92 24.23 -4.86 41.13
CA ASP A 92 24.83 -3.60 40.66
C ASP A 92 26.38 -3.63 40.63
N GLY A 93 26.93 -4.78 40.21
CA GLY A 93 28.38 -4.99 40.11
C GLY A 93 29.08 -5.34 41.42
N GLN A 94 28.40 -5.30 42.56
CA GLN A 94 28.95 -5.76 43.84
C GLN A 94 28.74 -7.27 44.00
N GLU A 95 29.81 -8.02 44.32
CA GLU A 95 29.69 -9.46 44.59
C GLU A 95 28.99 -9.71 45.93
N VAL A 96 27.85 -10.42 45.89
CA VAL A 96 26.95 -10.61 47.03
C VAL A 96 26.70 -12.08 47.38
N LYS A 97 27.35 -13.03 46.69
CA LYS A 97 27.19 -14.45 47.01
C LYS A 97 27.58 -14.70 48.47
N ASP A 98 26.66 -15.31 49.22
CA ASP A 98 26.79 -15.59 50.66
C ASP A 98 27.04 -14.34 51.54
N ASN A 99 26.93 -13.11 51.00
CA ASN A 99 27.10 -11.84 51.69
C ASN A 99 25.76 -11.08 51.79
N GLU A 100 25.64 -10.23 52.82
CA GLU A 100 24.45 -9.39 53.05
C GLU A 100 24.55 -8.09 52.21
N VAL A 101 23.46 -7.70 51.53
CA VAL A 101 23.31 -6.45 50.77
C VAL A 101 21.99 -5.75 51.11
N THR A 102 22.01 -4.43 51.26
CA THR A 102 20.80 -3.66 51.57
C THR A 102 20.08 -3.27 50.29
N LEU A 103 18.81 -3.65 50.16
CA LEU A 103 17.96 -3.33 49.01
C LEU A 103 16.68 -2.64 49.46
N THR A 104 16.19 -1.72 48.63
CA THR A 104 14.99 -0.90 48.90
C THR A 104 13.80 -1.43 48.10
N GLU A 105 12.63 -1.46 48.73
CA GLU A 105 11.38 -1.87 48.10
C GLU A 105 11.07 -1.03 46.86
N GLY A 106 10.77 -1.70 45.74
CA GLY A 106 10.38 -1.06 44.48
C GLY A 106 11.52 -0.47 43.65
N GLU A 107 12.76 -0.42 44.16
CA GLU A 107 13.94 -0.03 43.38
C GLU A 107 14.37 -1.16 42.43
N HIS A 108 15.05 -0.82 41.33
CA HIS A 108 15.52 -1.77 40.32
C HIS A 108 17.04 -1.96 40.41
N TYR A 109 17.49 -3.20 40.53
CA TYR A 109 18.90 -3.56 40.64
C TYR A 109 19.33 -4.54 39.55
N THR A 110 20.51 -4.35 38.96
CA THR A 110 21.08 -5.29 37.98
C THR A 110 21.57 -6.54 38.70
N PHE A 111 20.99 -7.70 38.41
CA PHE A 111 21.32 -8.98 39.01
C PHE A 111 22.03 -9.88 38.01
N VAL A 112 23.28 -10.26 38.29
CA VAL A 112 24.10 -11.09 37.40
C VAL A 112 24.55 -12.35 38.11
N ILE A 113 24.47 -13.49 37.42
CA ILE A 113 25.08 -14.74 37.85
C ILE A 113 26.12 -15.15 36.82
N LEU A 114 27.32 -15.47 37.28
CA LEU A 114 28.36 -16.09 36.46
C LEU A 114 28.59 -17.51 36.94
N TYR A 115 28.68 -18.45 36.00
CA TYR A 115 29.10 -19.81 36.24
C TYR A 115 30.30 -20.10 35.35
N PHE A 116 31.47 -20.31 35.96
CA PHE A 116 32.68 -20.72 35.27
C PHE A 116 32.82 -22.25 35.35
N GLY A 117 33.24 -22.90 34.27
CA GLY A 117 33.17 -24.36 34.17
C GLY A 117 33.98 -25.11 35.23
N ASN A 118 33.43 -26.23 35.71
CA ASN A 118 34.16 -27.27 36.41
C ASN A 118 34.18 -28.53 35.51
N PRO A 119 35.35 -29.13 35.20
CA PRO A 119 35.42 -30.39 34.45
C PRO A 119 34.67 -31.56 35.09
N ASP A 120 34.37 -31.51 36.39
CA ASP A 120 33.69 -32.58 37.14
C ASP A 120 32.15 -32.42 37.24
N VAL A 121 31.57 -31.31 36.76
CA VAL A 121 30.12 -31.03 36.87
C VAL A 121 29.40 -31.40 35.57
N LYS A 122 28.20 -31.99 35.69
CA LYS A 122 27.40 -32.36 34.51
C LYS A 122 26.75 -31.12 33.92
N GLN A 123 26.65 -31.07 32.59
CA GLN A 123 25.92 -30.00 31.88
C GLN A 123 24.50 -29.79 32.42
N GLU A 124 23.85 -30.87 32.88
CA GLU A 124 22.53 -30.81 33.52
C GLU A 124 22.50 -29.88 34.75
N ASP A 125 23.57 -29.85 35.54
CA ASP A 125 23.65 -29.04 36.77
C ASP A 125 23.80 -27.55 36.43
N LEU A 126 24.53 -27.22 35.35
CA LEU A 126 24.68 -25.84 34.84
C LEU A 126 23.36 -25.29 34.30
N LEU A 127 22.53 -26.15 33.69
CA LEU A 127 21.21 -25.77 33.20
C LEU A 127 20.16 -25.69 34.32
N GLN A 128 20.48 -26.04 35.56
CA GLN A 128 19.53 -26.13 36.67
C GLN A 128 19.97 -25.29 37.89
N LEU A 129 20.53 -24.11 37.65
CA LEU A 129 20.98 -23.17 38.70
C LEU A 129 19.80 -22.72 39.59
N GLU A 130 19.81 -23.18 40.84
CA GLU A 130 18.92 -22.68 41.88
C GLU A 130 19.54 -21.48 42.56
N VAL A 131 18.74 -20.43 42.70
CA VAL A 131 19.08 -19.25 43.50
C VAL A 131 17.91 -18.95 44.43
N LYS A 132 18.23 -18.71 45.69
CA LYS A 132 17.32 -18.40 46.79
C LYS A 132 17.82 -17.16 47.50
N TYR A 133 16.99 -16.51 48.30
CA TYR A 133 17.43 -15.42 49.14
C TYR A 133 16.84 -15.51 50.54
N THR A 134 17.47 -14.84 51.51
CA THR A 134 16.88 -14.52 52.81
C THR A 134 16.82 -13.00 52.94
N CYS A 135 15.71 -12.45 53.43
CA CYS A 135 15.58 -11.04 53.76
C CYS A 135 15.49 -10.86 55.28
N ASN A 136 16.26 -9.93 55.86
CA ASN A 136 16.27 -9.63 57.30
C ASN A 136 16.47 -10.87 58.20
N ARG A 137 17.25 -11.86 57.72
CA ARG A 137 17.51 -13.15 58.39
C ARG A 137 16.24 -13.96 58.72
N GLN A 138 15.18 -13.77 57.93
CA GLN A 138 13.97 -14.59 57.96
C GLN A 138 14.19 -15.91 57.19
N GLU A 139 13.14 -16.72 57.04
CA GLU A 139 13.19 -17.98 56.30
C GLU A 139 13.70 -17.78 54.86
N THR A 140 14.38 -18.80 54.34
CA THR A 140 14.86 -18.81 52.95
C THR A 140 13.68 -18.88 52.00
N GLU A 141 13.57 -17.88 51.13
CA GLU A 141 12.55 -17.77 50.10
C GLU A 141 13.13 -18.19 48.74
N GLU A 142 12.30 -18.85 47.94
CA GLU A 142 12.63 -19.08 46.52
C GLU A 142 12.39 -17.80 45.72
N ILE A 143 13.22 -17.61 44.69
CA ILE A 143 13.04 -16.50 43.75
C ILE A 143 11.71 -16.67 43.02
N ALA A 144 10.81 -15.69 43.17
CA ALA A 144 9.59 -15.64 42.39
C ALA A 144 9.87 -14.97 41.03
N ALA A 145 9.23 -15.49 39.97
CA ALA A 145 9.44 -14.95 38.62
C ALA A 145 9.06 -13.48 38.46
N GLU A 146 8.12 -13.01 39.29
CA GLU A 146 7.61 -11.65 39.33
C GLU A 146 8.56 -10.64 39.98
N ASP A 147 9.60 -11.10 40.68
CA ASP A 147 10.61 -10.23 41.28
C ASP A 147 11.68 -9.81 40.26
N PHE A 148 11.64 -10.38 39.05
CA PHE A 148 12.65 -10.19 38.01
C PHE A 148 12.09 -9.69 36.68
N SER A 149 12.86 -8.83 36.00
CA SER A 149 12.62 -8.34 34.64
C SER A 149 13.73 -8.75 33.69
N ILE A 150 13.42 -8.83 32.39
CA ILE A 150 14.46 -8.80 31.37
C ILE A 150 15.01 -7.36 31.36
N PRO A 151 16.33 -7.15 31.48
CA PRO A 151 16.93 -5.83 31.44
C PRO A 151 16.64 -5.13 30.11
N ARG A 152 16.58 -3.80 30.11
CA ARG A 152 16.49 -3.03 28.85
C ARG A 152 17.75 -3.14 28.00
N GLU A 153 18.90 -3.27 28.65
CA GLU A 153 20.21 -3.47 28.01
C GLU A 153 20.87 -4.71 28.61
N ILE A 154 21.33 -5.63 27.78
CA ILE A 154 21.99 -6.87 28.20
C ILE A 154 23.49 -6.57 28.37
N SER A 155 23.81 -5.78 29.39
CA SER A 155 25.15 -5.28 29.67
C SER A 155 25.80 -5.99 30.86
N PHE A 156 27.01 -6.51 30.66
CA PHE A 156 27.82 -7.10 31.73
C PHE A 156 28.96 -6.17 32.20
N ASP A 157 28.95 -4.91 31.78
CA ASP A 157 30.01 -3.93 32.07
C ASP A 157 30.11 -3.52 33.55
N SER A 158 29.04 -3.74 34.33
CA SER A 158 29.03 -3.51 35.77
C SER A 158 29.92 -4.50 36.54
N LEU A 159 30.36 -5.59 35.90
CA LEU A 159 31.23 -6.57 36.53
C LEU A 159 32.65 -6.02 36.76
N PRO A 160 33.24 -6.26 37.95
CA PRO A 160 34.62 -5.87 38.22
C PRO A 160 35.64 -6.38 37.19
N VAL A 161 36.60 -5.52 36.86
CA VAL A 161 37.68 -5.81 35.90
C VAL A 161 38.48 -7.03 36.36
N GLY A 162 38.60 -8.04 35.49
CA GLY A 162 39.40 -9.25 35.74
C GLY A 162 38.62 -10.46 36.25
N ILE A 163 37.30 -10.35 36.48
CA ILE A 163 36.45 -11.48 36.89
C ILE A 163 36.33 -12.55 35.80
N VAL A 164 36.23 -12.14 34.53
CA VAL A 164 36.20 -13.08 33.41
C VAL A 164 37.66 -13.34 33.00
N PRO A 165 38.17 -14.59 33.11
CA PRO A 165 39.52 -14.91 32.69
C PRO A 165 39.74 -14.50 31.23
N ARG A 166 40.87 -13.84 30.94
CA ARG A 166 41.30 -13.63 29.55
C ARG A 166 41.66 -15.00 29.00
N ALA A 167 41.00 -15.43 27.93
CA ALA A 167 41.37 -16.65 27.23
C ALA A 167 42.84 -16.53 26.77
N GLU A 168 43.69 -17.45 27.21
CA GLU A 168 45.03 -17.62 26.63
C GLU A 168 44.85 -18.35 25.29
N GLY A 169 44.55 -17.59 24.23
CA GLY A 169 44.35 -18.13 22.88
C GLY A 169 43.85 -17.08 21.89
N ASN A 170 44.23 -17.23 20.62
CA ASN A 170 43.89 -16.35 19.49
C ASN A 170 42.40 -16.44 19.03
N GLU A 171 41.49 -16.97 19.85
CA GLU A 171 40.06 -17.00 19.50
C GLU A 171 39.42 -15.65 19.87
N GLU A 172 38.96 -14.91 18.86
CA GLU A 172 38.22 -13.66 19.06
C GLU A 172 36.93 -13.96 19.85
N LYS A 173 36.77 -13.32 21.02
CA LYS A 173 35.51 -13.38 21.77
C LYS A 173 34.40 -12.79 20.91
N LEU A 174 33.27 -13.48 20.78
CA LEU A 174 32.07 -12.86 20.21
C LEU A 174 31.61 -11.74 21.14
N ILE A 175 31.39 -10.58 20.55
CA ILE A 175 30.95 -9.35 21.21
C ILE A 175 29.46 -9.17 20.89
N ASP A 176 28.76 -8.47 21.78
CA ASP A 176 27.38 -7.99 21.62
C ASP A 176 27.49 -6.47 21.85
N THR A 177 27.66 -5.72 20.77
CA THR A 177 28.05 -4.31 20.79
C THR A 177 26.90 -3.40 21.19
N ASP A 178 25.68 -3.69 20.73
CA ASP A 178 24.48 -2.90 20.96
C ASP A 178 23.63 -3.37 22.15
N LYS A 179 24.03 -4.48 22.78
CA LYS A 179 23.47 -5.01 24.04
C LYS A 179 22.03 -5.47 23.89
N ASP A 180 21.64 -5.89 22.70
CA ASP A 180 20.30 -6.42 22.41
C ASP A 180 20.16 -7.92 22.79
N GLY A 181 21.29 -8.57 23.11
CA GLY A 181 21.39 -9.95 23.55
C GLY A 181 21.85 -10.94 22.49
N ILE A 182 22.08 -10.49 21.25
CA ILE A 182 22.57 -11.30 20.14
C ILE A 182 24.04 -10.91 19.87
N TYR A 183 24.87 -11.90 19.53
CA TYR A 183 26.27 -11.62 19.21
C TYR A 183 26.42 -11.00 17.81
N ASP A 184 27.34 -10.06 17.66
CA ASP A 184 27.58 -9.34 16.41
C ASP A 184 27.79 -10.28 15.22
N GLU A 185 28.58 -11.35 15.41
CA GLU A 185 28.84 -12.34 14.37
C GLU A 185 27.56 -13.04 13.92
N TRP A 186 26.63 -13.31 14.85
CA TRP A 186 25.37 -13.98 14.56
C TRP A 186 24.42 -13.06 13.81
N GLU A 187 24.40 -11.77 14.10
CA GLU A 187 23.59 -10.79 13.37
C GLU A 187 24.09 -10.59 11.94
N ILE A 188 25.42 -10.55 11.76
CA ILE A 188 26.07 -10.41 10.45
C ILE A 188 25.88 -11.69 9.60
N ASN A 189 26.20 -12.86 10.15
CA ASN A 189 26.24 -14.11 9.39
C ASN A 189 24.89 -14.85 9.35
N GLY A 190 24.06 -14.57 10.34
CA GLY A 190 22.69 -14.98 10.50
C GLY A 190 22.44 -15.94 11.65
N TYR A 191 21.24 -15.83 12.23
CA TYR A 191 20.78 -16.58 13.39
C TYR A 191 19.32 -17.02 13.23
N THR A 192 18.85 -17.83 14.16
CA THR A 192 17.43 -18.14 14.30
C THR A 192 17.06 -18.33 15.78
N VAL A 193 15.77 -18.45 16.06
CA VAL A 193 15.26 -18.70 17.42
C VAL A 193 14.48 -20.00 17.44
N ILE A 194 14.97 -20.97 18.22
CA ILE A 194 14.37 -22.29 18.43
C ILE A 194 13.90 -22.35 19.88
N ASN A 195 12.61 -22.57 20.12
CA ASN A 195 12.04 -22.68 21.47
C ASN A 195 12.41 -21.52 22.43
N ASN A 196 12.47 -20.28 21.91
CA ASN A 196 12.91 -19.05 22.60
C ASN A 196 14.42 -18.95 22.90
N VAL A 197 15.23 -19.79 22.26
CA VAL A 197 16.68 -19.78 22.34
C VAL A 197 17.26 -19.33 20.99
N ALA A 198 18.04 -18.25 21.01
CA ALA A 198 18.77 -17.77 19.85
C ALA A 198 20.03 -18.63 19.61
N VAL A 199 20.21 -19.07 18.37
CA VAL A 199 21.33 -19.91 17.92
C VAL A 199 21.84 -19.42 16.56
N PRO A 200 23.12 -19.64 16.23
CA PRO A 200 23.65 -19.33 14.90
C PRO A 200 22.93 -20.16 13.83
N TRP A 201 22.73 -19.57 12.65
CA TRP A 201 21.99 -20.21 11.56
C TRP A 201 22.71 -21.46 11.05
N ASN A 202 21.92 -22.49 10.74
CA ASN A 202 22.35 -23.68 10.02
C ASN A 202 21.29 -24.02 8.96
N GLU A 203 21.74 -24.33 7.75
CA GLU A 203 20.86 -24.62 6.60
C GLU A 203 19.82 -25.73 6.89
N LYS A 204 20.11 -26.67 7.78
CA LYS A 204 19.14 -27.72 8.15
C LYS A 204 17.90 -27.20 8.87
N TYR A 205 17.98 -26.02 9.49
CA TYR A 205 16.83 -25.42 10.18
C TYR A 205 15.76 -24.93 9.20
N ALA A 206 16.13 -24.62 7.96
CA ALA A 206 15.16 -24.27 6.91
C ALA A 206 14.17 -25.41 6.66
N ALA A 207 14.63 -26.66 6.62
CA ALA A 207 13.78 -27.84 6.42
C ALA A 207 12.79 -28.07 7.58
N GLN A 208 13.07 -27.49 8.76
CA GLN A 208 12.19 -27.52 9.94
C GLN A 208 11.24 -26.32 9.99
N GLY A 209 11.32 -25.40 9.02
CA GLY A 209 10.46 -24.22 8.93
C GLY A 209 10.97 -22.98 9.66
N TYR A 210 12.20 -23.01 10.21
CA TYR A 210 12.82 -21.84 10.81
C TYR A 210 13.32 -20.86 9.75
N LYS A 211 13.37 -19.58 10.13
CA LYS A 211 13.85 -18.50 9.27
C LYS A 211 15.25 -18.06 9.69
N LYS A 212 16.07 -17.69 8.70
CA LYS A 212 17.35 -17.02 8.91
C LYS A 212 17.11 -15.53 9.12
N TYR A 213 17.46 -15.03 10.28
CA TYR A 213 17.47 -13.60 10.61
C TYR A 213 18.88 -13.04 10.47
N VAL A 214 18.97 -11.77 10.12
CA VAL A 214 20.16 -10.92 10.11
C VAL A 214 19.73 -9.53 10.55
N SER A 215 20.60 -8.81 11.25
CA SER A 215 20.33 -7.50 11.86
C SER A 215 21.62 -6.66 11.90
N ASN A 216 21.52 -5.42 12.39
CA ASN A 216 22.64 -4.50 12.51
C ASN A 216 23.23 -4.60 13.93
N PRO A 217 24.47 -5.09 14.09
CA PRO A 217 25.07 -5.30 15.41
C PRO A 217 25.44 -4.04 16.19
N ASN A 218 25.23 -2.86 15.59
CA ASN A 218 25.45 -1.58 16.24
C ASN A 218 24.14 -0.91 16.65
N GLU A 219 22.99 -1.53 16.43
CA GLU A 219 21.67 -0.94 16.63
C GLU A 219 20.69 -1.96 17.21
N SER A 220 20.44 -1.88 18.52
CA SER A 220 19.56 -2.80 19.25
C SER A 220 18.13 -2.89 18.71
N HIS A 221 17.75 -1.95 17.84
CA HIS A 221 16.47 -1.89 17.15
C HIS A 221 16.73 -1.61 15.66
N THR A 222 17.17 -2.60 14.88
CA THR A 222 17.61 -2.39 13.48
C THR A 222 16.59 -1.63 12.61
N ALA A 223 15.28 -1.84 12.81
CA ALA A 223 14.23 -1.14 12.07
C ALA A 223 13.78 0.20 12.66
N GLY A 224 14.36 0.63 13.79
CA GLY A 224 14.03 1.86 14.52
C GLY A 224 12.68 1.83 15.26
N ASP A 225 12.05 0.67 15.33
CA ASP A 225 10.79 0.45 16.05
C ASP A 225 11.05 0.18 17.56
N PRO A 226 10.03 0.15 18.43
CA PRO A 226 10.25 0.10 19.89
C PRO A 226 10.59 -1.29 20.45
N TYR A 227 10.83 -2.28 19.60
CA TYR A 227 11.14 -3.66 19.97
C TYR A 227 12.53 -4.08 19.50
N THR A 228 13.32 -4.75 20.35
CA THR A 228 14.68 -5.16 19.99
C THR A 228 14.69 -6.30 18.97
N ASP A 229 15.83 -6.54 18.32
CA ASP A 229 15.93 -7.59 17.31
C ASP A 229 15.71 -8.98 17.92
N LEU A 230 16.26 -9.24 19.12
CA LEU A 230 15.94 -10.44 19.90
C LEU A 230 14.45 -10.55 20.26
N GLU A 231 13.79 -9.47 20.69
CA GLU A 231 12.37 -9.49 21.03
C GLU A 231 11.51 -9.86 19.81
N LYS A 232 11.83 -9.30 18.64
CA LYS A 232 11.15 -9.55 17.38
C LYS A 232 11.37 -11.00 16.92
N ALA A 233 12.62 -11.45 16.83
CA ALA A 233 12.96 -12.79 16.37
C ALA A 233 12.40 -13.89 17.28
N SER A 234 12.34 -13.63 18.60
CA SER A 234 11.75 -14.57 19.57
C SER A 234 10.22 -14.50 19.68
N GLY A 235 9.57 -13.54 19.01
CA GLY A 235 8.12 -13.34 19.09
C GLY A 235 7.63 -12.84 20.46
N ARG A 236 8.52 -12.20 21.25
CA ARG A 236 8.23 -11.65 22.58
C ARG A 236 7.59 -10.26 22.55
N ILE A 237 7.17 -9.83 21.38
CA ILE A 237 6.40 -8.62 21.17
C ILE A 237 4.90 -8.86 21.37
N ASP A 238 4.09 -7.83 21.11
CA ASP A 238 2.64 -7.93 21.05
C ASP A 238 2.22 -8.96 19.97
N ARG A 239 1.38 -9.93 20.35
CA ARG A 239 0.92 -10.99 19.43
C ARG A 239 0.01 -10.47 18.32
N ASN A 240 -0.52 -9.25 18.45
CA ASN A 240 -1.30 -8.59 17.42
C ASN A 240 -0.41 -7.96 16.32
N ILE A 241 0.92 -7.91 16.50
CA ILE A 241 1.85 -7.49 15.45
C ILE A 241 1.89 -8.55 14.34
N HIS A 242 1.84 -8.10 13.09
CA HIS A 242 1.87 -8.97 11.93
C HIS A 242 3.20 -9.75 11.89
N LYS A 243 3.14 -11.07 11.67
CA LYS A 243 4.30 -11.98 11.75
C LYS A 243 5.49 -11.61 10.84
N VAL A 244 5.25 -10.85 9.77
CA VAL A 244 6.33 -10.35 8.90
C VAL A 244 7.25 -9.37 9.63
N ALA A 245 6.73 -8.60 10.59
CA ALA A 245 7.49 -7.67 11.43
C ALA A 245 8.13 -8.35 12.65
N TRP A 246 8.15 -9.69 12.68
CA TRP A 246 9.01 -10.44 13.61
C TRP A 246 10.42 -10.59 13.04
N ASP A 247 10.60 -10.33 11.74
CA ASP A 247 11.92 -10.15 11.15
C ASP A 247 12.49 -8.80 11.62
N PRO A 248 13.71 -8.76 12.20
CA PRO A 248 14.39 -7.53 12.62
C PRO A 248 14.38 -6.42 11.57
N LEU A 249 14.51 -6.78 10.29
CA LEU A 249 14.56 -5.82 9.19
C LEU A 249 13.21 -5.24 8.78
N VAL A 250 12.09 -5.79 9.24
CA VAL A 250 10.74 -5.29 8.91
C VAL A 250 10.17 -4.57 10.12
N ALA A 251 9.94 -3.27 10.01
CA ALA A 251 9.50 -2.47 11.15
C ALA A 251 8.10 -2.88 11.64
N ALA A 252 7.92 -2.94 12.96
CA ALA A 252 6.61 -2.87 13.58
C ALA A 252 6.11 -1.42 13.47
N TYR A 253 5.22 -1.17 12.52
CA TYR A 253 4.79 0.18 12.15
C TYR A 253 3.28 0.22 11.95
N PRO A 254 2.53 1.05 12.70
CA PRO A 254 1.13 1.29 12.39
C PRO A 254 1.05 2.26 11.20
N SER A 255 0.32 1.86 10.15
CA SER A 255 -0.02 2.77 9.07
C SER A 255 -1.51 3.03 9.09
N ILE A 256 -1.87 4.19 9.60
CA ILE A 256 -3.25 4.53 9.92
C ILE A 256 -3.83 5.45 8.88
N THR A 257 -5.10 5.20 8.56
CA THR A 257 -5.83 6.06 7.66
C THR A 257 -7.31 6.16 7.95
N VAL A 258 -7.92 7.30 7.58
CA VAL A 258 -9.33 7.59 7.79
C VAL A 258 -10.03 7.64 6.44
N GLY A 259 -10.90 6.64 6.19
CA GLY A 259 -11.74 6.60 5.00
C GLY A 259 -13.14 7.15 5.28
N MET A 260 -13.71 7.84 4.29
CA MET A 260 -15.12 8.24 4.29
C MET A 260 -15.95 7.16 3.59
N GLU A 261 -17.07 6.79 4.21
CA GLU A 261 -18.07 5.85 3.65
C GLU A 261 -19.28 6.59 3.07
N ARG A 262 -19.64 7.71 3.69
CA ARG A 262 -20.84 8.48 3.32
C ARG A 262 -20.65 9.96 3.63
N LEU A 263 -21.06 10.81 2.70
CA LEU A 263 -21.10 12.26 2.84
C LEU A 263 -22.55 12.72 2.90
N ILE A 264 -22.86 13.60 3.86
CA ILE A 264 -24.20 14.15 4.09
C ILE A 264 -24.08 15.67 4.11
N LEU A 265 -24.84 16.33 3.24
CA LEU A 265 -24.99 17.78 3.20
C LEU A 265 -26.40 18.17 3.66
N SER A 266 -26.50 19.21 4.46
CA SER A 266 -27.76 19.71 5.03
C SER A 266 -27.82 21.23 4.95
N ASP A 267 -29.00 21.80 4.74
CA ASP A 267 -29.24 23.24 4.92
C ASP A 267 -29.40 23.62 6.41
N ASN A 268 -29.57 22.63 7.28
CA ASN A 268 -29.80 22.77 8.71
C ASN A 268 -28.58 22.33 9.53
N LYS A 269 -28.17 23.19 10.48
CA LYS A 269 -27.02 23.05 11.37
C LYS A 269 -27.11 21.86 12.32
N GLU A 270 -28.29 21.59 12.86
CA GLU A 270 -28.45 20.64 13.97
C GLU A 270 -28.72 19.20 13.52
N PHE A 271 -28.81 18.94 12.20
CA PHE A 271 -29.16 17.63 11.60
C PHE A 271 -30.40 16.94 12.22
N SER A 272 -31.18 17.65 13.03
CA SER A 272 -32.27 17.15 13.85
C SER A 272 -33.40 18.18 13.88
N SER A 273 -34.30 18.11 12.90
CA SER A 273 -35.68 18.63 12.99
C SER A 273 -36.42 18.39 11.67
N SER A 274 -37.73 18.25 11.78
CA SER A 274 -38.72 17.99 10.72
C SER A 274 -38.84 19.08 9.63
N SER A 275 -37.90 20.03 9.55
CA SER A 275 -37.98 21.23 8.72
C SER A 275 -36.76 21.51 7.81
N GLY A 276 -35.68 20.71 7.89
CA GLY A 276 -34.47 20.88 7.04
C GLY A 276 -34.42 19.92 5.86
N LYS A 277 -33.82 20.35 4.74
CA LYS A 277 -33.51 19.47 3.60
C LYS A 277 -32.11 18.90 3.76
N SER A 278 -31.97 17.59 3.62
CA SER A 278 -30.67 16.92 3.60
C SER A 278 -30.53 16.06 2.36
N VAL A 279 -29.32 16.04 1.81
CA VAL A 279 -28.94 15.12 0.74
C VAL A 279 -27.75 14.31 1.21
N SER A 280 -27.83 13.01 0.98
CA SER A 280 -26.76 12.09 1.35
C SER A 280 -26.31 11.30 0.14
N ARG A 281 -25.00 11.03 0.07
CA ARG A 281 -24.40 10.18 -0.95
C ARG A 281 -23.45 9.20 -0.30
N GLU A 282 -23.58 7.93 -0.69
CA GLU A 282 -22.53 6.95 -0.46
C GLU A 282 -21.28 7.37 -1.21
N THR A 283 -20.11 7.26 -0.59
CA THR A 283 -18.84 7.66 -1.17
C THR A 283 -17.91 6.44 -1.30
N SER A 284 -16.95 6.55 -2.21
CA SER A 284 -15.84 5.60 -2.28
C SER A 284 -14.56 6.36 -1.97
N SER A 285 -13.69 5.81 -1.13
CA SER A 285 -12.40 6.45 -0.80
C SER A 285 -11.22 5.56 -1.17
N SER A 286 -10.09 6.18 -1.50
CA SER A 286 -8.85 5.50 -1.90
C SER A 286 -7.63 6.21 -1.32
N SER A 287 -6.72 5.45 -0.71
CA SER A 287 -5.50 5.95 -0.05
C SER A 287 -4.31 6.17 -1.00
N SER A 288 -4.41 5.75 -2.26
CA SER A 288 -3.34 5.85 -3.27
C SER A 288 -3.70 6.78 -4.43
N ALA A 289 -4.98 7.16 -4.56
CA ALA A 289 -5.43 7.99 -5.68
C ALA A 289 -4.69 9.33 -5.79
N SER A 290 -4.28 9.93 -4.68
CA SER A 290 -3.44 11.14 -4.66
C SER A 290 -2.05 10.91 -5.26
N ASN A 291 -1.47 9.71 -5.09
CA ASN A 291 -0.16 9.36 -5.65
C ASN A 291 -0.21 9.24 -7.17
N THR A 292 -1.38 8.87 -7.70
CA THR A 292 -1.56 8.57 -9.12
C THR A 292 -2.15 9.74 -9.93
N GLU A 293 -2.83 10.69 -9.27
CA GLU A 293 -3.36 11.91 -9.91
C GLU A 293 -2.28 12.80 -10.56
N GLY A 294 -1.04 12.74 -10.05
CA GLY A 294 0.11 13.49 -10.58
C GLY A 294 0.93 12.76 -11.65
N ILE A 295 0.48 11.60 -12.15
CA ILE A 295 1.20 10.84 -13.20
C ILE A 295 0.91 11.48 -14.55
N ASP A 296 1.92 12.10 -15.14
CA ASP A 296 1.86 12.58 -16.53
C ASP A 296 2.36 11.46 -17.48
N VAL A 297 1.44 10.89 -18.27
CA VAL A 297 1.74 9.83 -19.25
C VAL A 297 2.35 10.41 -20.54
N SER A 298 2.24 11.72 -20.78
CA SER A 298 2.80 12.37 -21.97
C SER A 298 4.34 12.49 -21.91
N ALA A 299 4.91 12.44 -20.70
CA ALA A 299 6.34 12.31 -20.47
C ALA A 299 6.75 10.82 -20.45
N GLY A 300 6.48 10.12 -21.56
CA GLY A 300 6.85 8.72 -21.77
C GLY A 300 8.36 8.51 -21.89
N PHE A 301 9.08 8.71 -20.79
CA PHE A 301 10.42 8.17 -20.61
C PHE A 301 10.40 7.28 -19.38
N SER A 302 10.25 5.96 -19.60
CA SER A 302 10.72 5.03 -18.59
C SER A 302 12.22 5.25 -18.43
N LEU A 303 12.68 5.49 -17.20
CA LEU A 303 14.11 5.66 -16.90
C LEU A 303 14.96 4.45 -17.30
N LEU A 304 14.28 3.35 -17.62
CA LEU A 304 14.85 2.07 -17.97
C LEU A 304 14.11 1.54 -19.19
N GLN A 305 14.84 1.19 -20.25
CA GLN A 305 14.28 0.40 -21.35
C GLN A 305 13.81 -0.94 -20.76
N GLY A 306 12.48 -1.16 -20.68
CA GLY A 306 11.90 -2.44 -20.27
C GLY A 306 11.15 -2.47 -18.93
N PHE A 307 11.12 -1.41 -18.11
CA PHE A 307 10.30 -1.41 -16.86
C PHE A 307 9.18 -0.40 -16.88
N SER A 308 8.12 -0.67 -16.11
CA SER A 308 6.97 0.23 -15.98
C SER A 308 7.09 1.08 -14.71
N GLY A 309 7.87 2.16 -14.77
CA GLY A 309 7.98 3.15 -13.69
C GLY A 309 7.34 4.50 -14.04
N SER A 310 6.79 5.20 -13.05
CA SER A 310 6.29 6.59 -13.16
C SER A 310 6.75 7.42 -11.96
N VAL A 311 7.06 8.69 -12.21
CA VAL A 311 7.41 9.66 -11.16
C VAL A 311 6.18 10.51 -10.87
N THR A 312 5.84 10.67 -9.59
CA THR A 312 4.75 11.57 -9.16
C THR A 312 5.29 12.82 -8.47
N GLY A 313 4.61 13.95 -8.69
CA GLY A 313 4.88 15.22 -8.01
C GLY A 313 4.30 15.30 -6.60
N SER A 314 3.34 14.42 -6.27
CA SER A 314 2.67 14.34 -4.97
C SER A 314 2.66 12.89 -4.52
N TYR A 315 3.54 12.54 -3.57
CA TYR A 315 3.60 11.21 -2.96
C TYR A 315 3.19 11.30 -1.49
N SER A 316 2.21 10.50 -1.10
CA SER A 316 1.77 10.25 0.27
C SER A 316 1.72 8.74 0.50
N HIS A 317 2.05 8.28 1.71
CA HIS A 317 1.68 6.93 2.13
C HIS A 317 0.18 6.87 2.45
N THR A 318 -0.33 5.85 3.14
CA THR A 318 -1.78 5.68 3.26
C THR A 318 -2.50 6.74 4.10
N SER A 319 -1.79 7.68 4.74
CA SER A 319 -2.34 8.75 5.58
C SER A 319 -3.24 9.78 4.86
N THR A 320 -3.31 9.73 3.52
CA THR A 320 -4.21 10.58 2.72
C THR A 320 -5.24 9.73 2.00
N HIS A 321 -6.54 9.99 2.21
CA HIS A 321 -7.64 9.41 1.45
C HIS A 321 -8.27 10.44 0.50
N THR A 322 -8.36 10.09 -0.77
CA THR A 322 -9.19 10.85 -1.71
C THR A 322 -10.60 10.26 -1.71
N VAL A 323 -11.59 11.08 -1.40
CA VAL A 323 -13.02 10.74 -1.37
C VAL A 323 -13.63 11.07 -2.73
N ASN A 324 -14.22 10.06 -3.35
CA ASN A 324 -14.98 10.19 -4.57
C ASN A 324 -16.48 10.04 -4.26
N SER A 325 -17.23 11.09 -4.54
CA SER A 325 -18.69 11.18 -4.39
C SER A 325 -19.43 11.17 -5.74
N ALA A 326 -18.75 10.74 -6.82
CA ALA A 326 -19.27 10.80 -8.19
C ALA A 326 -20.65 10.14 -8.35
N GLN A 327 -21.48 10.82 -9.14
CA GLN A 327 -22.93 10.74 -9.20
C GLN A 327 -23.53 9.34 -9.42
N THR A 328 -24.50 8.96 -8.58
CA THR A 328 -25.44 7.85 -8.86
C THR A 328 -26.88 8.32 -9.18
N SER A 329 -27.25 9.59 -8.89
CA SER A 329 -28.66 10.03 -8.92
C SER A 329 -29.00 11.19 -9.86
N GLY A 330 -28.03 11.86 -10.50
CA GLY A 330 -28.30 12.95 -11.45
C GLY A 330 -29.07 14.16 -10.88
N GLN A 331 -28.94 14.44 -9.57
CA GLN A 331 -29.54 15.59 -8.90
C GLN A 331 -28.48 16.52 -8.29
N ASP A 332 -28.59 17.81 -8.64
CA ASP A 332 -27.77 18.94 -8.21
C ASP A 332 -27.96 19.21 -6.69
N TRP A 333 -26.87 19.32 -5.93
CA TRP A 333 -26.94 19.48 -4.47
C TRP A 333 -27.39 20.87 -4.07
N SER A 334 -26.80 21.90 -4.70
CA SER A 334 -27.15 23.30 -4.47
C SER A 334 -28.65 23.55 -4.71
N THR A 335 -29.19 22.99 -5.79
CA THR A 335 -30.60 23.11 -6.18
C THR A 335 -31.54 22.37 -5.22
N HIS A 336 -31.17 21.17 -4.77
CA HIS A 336 -32.01 20.39 -3.86
C HIS A 336 -32.05 20.99 -2.46
N LEU A 337 -30.91 21.45 -1.95
CA LEU A 337 -30.79 22.12 -0.66
C LEU A 337 -31.36 23.55 -0.70
N GLY A 338 -31.54 24.14 -1.88
CA GLY A 338 -32.10 25.50 -2.04
C GLY A 338 -31.16 26.60 -1.55
N LEU A 339 -29.84 26.38 -1.67
CA LEU A 339 -28.83 27.30 -1.15
C LEU A 339 -28.70 28.55 -2.02
N HIS A 340 -28.62 29.72 -1.39
CA HIS A 340 -28.29 31.00 -2.02
C HIS A 340 -26.86 31.46 -1.71
N ALA A 341 -26.36 32.48 -2.40
CA ALA A 341 -24.96 32.94 -2.30
C ALA A 341 -24.50 33.33 -0.88
N ALA A 342 -25.42 33.65 0.03
CA ALA A 342 -25.13 33.98 1.43
C ALA A 342 -25.35 32.82 2.42
N GLN A 343 -25.73 31.64 1.96
CA GLN A 343 -26.03 30.46 2.77
C GLN A 343 -24.92 29.41 2.65
N THR A 344 -24.77 28.58 3.67
CA THR A 344 -23.77 27.50 3.72
C THR A 344 -24.47 26.15 3.89
N ALA A 345 -23.94 25.12 3.25
CA ALA A 345 -24.29 23.74 3.60
C ALA A 345 -23.54 23.33 4.87
N TYR A 346 -24.15 22.49 5.69
CA TYR A 346 -23.52 21.82 6.80
C TYR A 346 -23.15 20.40 6.41
N VAL A 347 -21.95 19.98 6.81
CA VAL A 347 -21.34 18.71 6.42
C VAL A 347 -21.38 17.75 7.60
N ASN A 348 -21.85 16.55 7.35
CA ASN A 348 -21.64 15.39 8.20
C ASN A 348 -21.08 14.25 7.35
N ALA A 349 -20.32 13.35 7.95
CA ALA A 349 -19.82 12.18 7.25
C ALA A 349 -19.73 10.97 8.17
N ASN A 350 -19.89 9.79 7.58
CA ASN A 350 -19.53 8.54 8.23
C ASN A 350 -18.11 8.19 7.82
N ILE A 351 -17.24 8.00 8.81
CA ILE A 351 -15.84 7.65 8.63
C ILE A 351 -15.53 6.31 9.26
N ARG A 352 -14.45 5.69 8.80
CA ARG A 352 -13.89 4.48 9.38
C ARG A 352 -12.38 4.56 9.37
N TYR A 353 -11.76 4.12 10.46
CA TYR A 353 -10.31 4.02 10.57
C TYR A 353 -9.84 2.69 10.02
N TYR A 354 -8.68 2.67 9.38
CA TYR A 354 -8.05 1.48 8.84
C TYR A 354 -6.58 1.46 9.24
N ASN A 355 -6.05 0.28 9.55
CA ASN A 355 -4.62 0.07 9.76
C ASN A 355 -4.07 -0.83 8.66
N THR A 356 -3.21 -0.29 7.80
CA THR A 356 -2.59 -1.00 6.66
C THR A 356 -1.17 -1.46 6.94
N GLY A 357 -0.63 -1.11 8.12
CA GLY A 357 0.74 -1.40 8.53
C GLY A 357 0.92 -2.81 9.11
N THR A 358 1.88 -2.95 10.01
CA THR A 358 2.29 -4.20 10.66
C THR A 358 2.07 -4.21 12.17
N ALA A 359 1.91 -3.05 12.81
CA ALA A 359 1.71 -2.96 14.26
C ALA A 359 0.32 -2.40 14.64
N PRO A 360 -0.27 -2.86 15.76
CA PRO A 360 -1.51 -2.30 16.29
C PRO A 360 -1.29 -0.92 16.91
N VAL A 361 -2.37 -0.15 17.02
CA VAL A 361 -2.41 1.07 17.83
C VAL A 361 -3.45 0.90 18.92
N TYR A 362 -3.11 1.27 20.16
CA TYR A 362 -4.00 1.32 21.30
C TYR A 362 -4.33 2.77 21.67
N LYS A 363 -5.50 3.00 22.27
CA LYS A 363 -5.96 4.35 22.68
C LYS A 363 -5.84 5.37 21.54
N PHE A 364 -6.37 5.00 20.38
CA PHE A 364 -6.11 5.71 19.13
C PHE A 364 -7.09 6.86 18.91
N LEU A 365 -6.54 8.05 18.65
CA LEU A 365 -7.27 9.28 18.28
C LEU A 365 -6.54 10.01 17.14
N PRO A 366 -7.13 10.10 15.93
CA PRO A 366 -6.51 10.82 14.82
C PRO A 366 -6.86 12.31 14.82
N THR A 367 -5.97 13.12 14.24
CA THR A 367 -6.29 14.44 13.70
C THR A 367 -6.34 14.37 12.18
N THR A 368 -7.49 14.70 11.59
CA THR A 368 -7.74 14.60 10.15
C THR A 368 -8.26 15.93 9.59
N ASN A 369 -7.64 16.41 8.52
CA ASN A 369 -8.11 17.56 7.76
C ASN A 369 -9.05 17.11 6.65
N LEU A 370 -10.17 17.81 6.52
CA LEU A 370 -11.04 17.74 5.35
C LEU A 370 -10.64 18.85 4.37
N VAL A 371 -10.14 18.48 3.20
CA VAL A 371 -9.56 19.40 2.21
C VAL A 371 -10.32 19.34 0.90
N LEU A 372 -10.62 20.49 0.30
CA LEU A 372 -11.18 20.63 -1.05
C LEU A 372 -10.23 21.46 -1.92
N GLY A 373 -9.57 20.80 -2.86
CA GLY A 373 -8.52 21.43 -3.67
C GLY A 373 -7.29 21.78 -2.84
N LYS A 374 -7.11 23.08 -2.57
CA LYS A 374 -6.05 23.63 -1.71
C LYS A 374 -6.58 24.20 -0.39
N GLU A 375 -7.88 24.14 -0.16
CA GLU A 375 -8.55 24.74 1.00
C GLU A 375 -8.84 23.67 2.06
N THR A 376 -8.38 23.90 3.30
CA THR A 376 -8.82 23.12 4.46
C THR A 376 -10.19 23.61 4.90
N ILE A 377 -11.20 22.75 4.79
CA ILE A 377 -12.59 23.02 5.17
C ILE A 377 -12.75 22.86 6.68
N ALA A 378 -12.15 21.81 7.25
CA ALA A 378 -12.16 21.56 8.68
C ALA A 378 -10.94 20.73 9.11
N THR A 379 -10.55 20.89 10.37
CA THR A 379 -9.62 20.00 11.07
C THR A 379 -10.38 19.33 12.19
N ILE A 380 -10.37 17.99 12.19
CA ILE A 380 -11.14 17.18 13.11
C ILE A 380 -10.17 16.36 13.94
N THR A 381 -10.19 16.57 15.25
CA THR A 381 -9.45 15.73 16.20
C THR A 381 -10.45 14.79 16.87
N GLY A 382 -10.13 13.49 16.89
CA GLY A 382 -10.97 12.50 17.55
C GLY A 382 -11.19 12.84 19.02
N GLU A 383 -12.42 12.66 19.49
CA GLU A 383 -12.81 12.81 20.88
C GLU A 383 -12.82 11.46 21.61
N LYS A 384 -12.95 11.46 22.94
CA LYS A 384 -12.91 10.23 23.75
C LYS A 384 -13.99 9.20 23.37
N ASN A 385 -15.15 9.66 22.90
CA ASN A 385 -16.23 8.82 22.39
C ASN A 385 -15.94 8.19 21.01
N GLN A 386 -14.94 8.71 20.28
CA GLN A 386 -14.43 8.23 19.00
C GLN A 386 -13.12 7.43 19.14
N GLU A 387 -12.59 7.33 20.37
CA GLU A 387 -11.38 6.55 20.68
C GLU A 387 -11.53 5.10 20.25
N ALA A 388 -10.56 4.62 19.48
CA ALA A 388 -10.42 3.19 19.24
C ALA A 388 -9.49 2.59 20.30
N PHE A 389 -10.04 1.78 21.21
CA PHE A 389 -9.23 1.12 22.24
C PHE A 389 -8.10 0.27 21.66
N SER A 390 -8.36 -0.36 20.51
CA SER A 390 -7.34 -1.09 19.75
C SER A 390 -7.72 -1.15 18.27
N LEU A 391 -6.73 -0.92 17.41
CA LEU A 391 -6.83 -1.07 15.96
C LEU A 391 -5.66 -1.92 15.44
N ALA A 392 -5.91 -3.22 15.29
CA ALA A 392 -4.92 -4.19 14.82
C ALA A 392 -4.60 -4.05 13.32
N PRO A 393 -3.44 -4.56 12.85
CA PRO A 393 -3.08 -4.56 11.44
C PRO A 393 -4.13 -5.22 10.55
N SER A 394 -4.35 -4.65 9.35
CA SER A 394 -5.37 -5.07 8.38
C SER A 394 -6.82 -5.06 8.89
N GLN A 395 -7.09 -4.44 10.03
CA GLN A 395 -8.44 -4.25 10.57
C GLN A 395 -8.96 -2.83 10.34
N ALA A 396 -10.23 -2.65 10.65
CA ALA A 396 -10.90 -1.36 10.60
C ALA A 396 -11.65 -1.09 11.92
N TYR A 397 -11.77 0.18 12.29
CA TYR A 397 -12.55 0.63 13.44
C TYR A 397 -13.61 1.66 13.01
N PRO A 398 -14.90 1.43 13.35
CA PRO A 398 -15.44 0.20 13.93
C PRO A 398 -15.23 -0.99 12.99
N LYS A 399 -15.46 -2.23 13.46
CA LYS A 399 -15.34 -3.43 12.60
C LYS A 399 -16.27 -3.30 11.39
N ARG A 400 -15.89 -3.85 10.22
CA ARG A 400 -16.60 -3.66 8.93
C ARG A 400 -18.09 -4.03 8.94
N HIS A 401 -18.55 -4.92 9.81
CA HIS A 401 -19.97 -5.27 9.95
C HIS A 401 -20.77 -4.29 10.82
N LEU A 402 -20.10 -3.32 11.45
CA LEU A 402 -20.70 -2.25 12.23
C LEU A 402 -20.72 -0.96 11.41
N HIS A 403 -21.66 -0.08 11.73
CA HIS A 403 -21.76 1.25 11.11
C HIS A 403 -20.51 2.10 11.39
N GLY A 404 -20.15 2.97 10.44
CA GLY A 404 -19.05 3.93 10.59
C GLY A 404 -19.32 4.97 11.68
N ILE A 405 -18.25 5.66 12.10
CA ILE A 405 -18.30 6.76 13.08
C ILE A 405 -18.88 7.99 12.39
N ALA A 406 -19.92 8.59 12.96
CA ALA A 406 -20.40 9.89 12.52
C ALA A 406 -19.46 10.99 13.02
N LEU A 407 -19.00 11.87 12.13
CA LEU A 407 -18.09 12.98 12.48
C LEU A 407 -18.73 14.01 13.40
N ASN A 408 -20.01 14.29 13.20
CA ASN A 408 -20.75 15.28 13.98
C ASN A 408 -21.78 14.55 14.86
N THR A 409 -21.34 14.07 16.01
CA THR A 409 -22.24 13.78 17.12
C THR A 409 -22.30 15.05 17.96
N LEU A 410 -23.50 15.64 18.11
CA LEU A 410 -23.80 16.72 19.06
C LEU A 410 -23.67 16.22 20.50
N ASP A 411 -22.50 15.70 20.83
CA ASP A 411 -22.02 15.49 22.18
C ASP A 411 -21.62 16.88 22.73
N GLN A 412 -21.67 17.04 24.04
CA GLN A 412 -21.71 18.32 24.73
C GLN A 412 -20.40 19.15 24.62
N PHE A 413 -19.41 18.69 23.84
CA PHE A 413 -18.08 19.30 23.76
C PHE A 413 -17.60 19.73 22.34
N SER A 414 -18.26 19.34 21.23
CA SER A 414 -17.90 19.81 19.87
C SER A 414 -18.86 20.90 19.33
N SER A 415 -18.48 22.17 19.48
CA SER A 415 -19.42 23.31 19.37
C SER A 415 -19.55 23.96 17.98
N THR A 416 -18.81 23.55 16.96
CA THR A 416 -18.87 24.18 15.63
C THR A 416 -19.16 23.17 14.51
N PRO A 417 -20.30 23.28 13.81
CA PRO A 417 -20.62 22.43 12.68
C PRO A 417 -19.66 22.71 11.53
N ILE A 418 -19.27 21.66 10.79
CA ILE A 418 -18.49 21.82 9.56
C ILE A 418 -19.40 22.44 8.51
N SER A 419 -18.99 23.56 7.91
CA SER A 419 -19.77 24.24 6.88
C SER A 419 -18.99 24.42 5.58
N MET A 420 -19.71 24.42 4.47
CA MET A 420 -19.20 24.73 3.13
C MET A 420 -20.06 25.84 2.52
N ASN A 421 -19.42 26.85 1.94
CA ASN A 421 -20.13 27.87 1.17
C ASN A 421 -20.58 27.33 -0.19
N ILE A 422 -21.43 28.09 -0.89
CA ILE A 422 -21.99 27.66 -2.18
C ILE A 422 -20.90 27.33 -3.21
N ASN A 423 -19.82 28.11 -3.28
CA ASN A 423 -18.75 27.87 -4.25
C ASN A 423 -18.04 26.54 -3.98
N GLN A 424 -17.89 26.16 -2.71
CA GLN A 424 -17.30 24.89 -2.31
C GLN A 424 -18.24 23.71 -2.61
N VAL A 425 -19.55 23.89 -2.37
CA VAL A 425 -20.57 22.89 -2.75
C VAL A 425 -20.60 22.70 -4.26
N ASP A 426 -20.59 23.79 -5.03
CA ASP A 426 -20.58 23.77 -6.49
C ASP A 426 -19.31 23.09 -7.03
N ARG A 427 -18.14 23.39 -6.46
CA ARG A 427 -16.87 22.72 -6.82
C ARG A 427 -16.93 21.21 -6.59
N LEU A 428 -17.46 20.79 -5.44
CA LEU A 428 -17.63 19.36 -5.12
C LEU A 428 -18.70 18.69 -6.00
N GLU A 429 -19.75 19.43 -6.37
CA GLU A 429 -20.77 19.00 -7.33
C GLU A 429 -20.19 18.81 -8.73
N ASN A 430 -19.29 19.72 -9.13
CA ASN A 430 -18.51 19.72 -10.37
C ASN A 430 -17.30 18.74 -10.33
N GLY A 431 -17.29 17.82 -9.38
CA GLY A 431 -16.35 16.70 -9.36
C GLY A 431 -15.00 16.96 -8.73
N GLU A 432 -14.78 18.13 -8.12
CA GLU A 432 -13.59 18.34 -7.30
C GLU A 432 -13.66 17.42 -6.08
N LYS A 433 -12.63 16.61 -5.87
CA LYS A 433 -12.65 15.56 -4.84
C LYS A 433 -12.31 16.13 -3.46
N LEU A 434 -13.03 15.67 -2.44
CA LEU A 434 -12.62 15.87 -1.05
C LEU A 434 -11.43 14.96 -0.73
N LYS A 435 -10.51 15.46 0.08
CA LYS A 435 -9.40 14.70 0.64
C LYS A 435 -9.52 14.69 2.17
N LEU A 436 -9.29 13.53 2.75
CA LEU A 436 -9.08 13.35 4.18
C LEU A 436 -7.58 13.14 4.39
N GLU A 437 -6.94 14.09 5.05
CA GLU A 437 -5.50 14.05 5.34
C GLU A 437 -5.31 13.84 6.84
N THR A 438 -4.91 12.63 7.24
CA THR A 438 -4.56 12.33 8.63
C THR A 438 -3.14 12.81 8.88
N THR A 439 -3.01 13.93 9.59
CA THR A 439 -1.71 14.61 9.79
C THR A 439 -0.89 13.98 10.90
N GLN A 440 -1.56 13.59 11.98
CA GLN A 440 -0.97 12.99 13.17
C GLN A 440 -2.03 12.19 13.93
N PHE A 441 -1.59 11.37 14.88
CA PHE A 441 -2.47 10.69 15.80
C PHE A 441 -1.84 10.55 17.18
N GLN A 442 -2.69 10.52 18.20
CA GLN A 442 -2.35 10.00 19.52
C GLN A 442 -2.60 8.50 19.50
N GLY A 443 -1.64 7.73 20.03
CA GLY A 443 -1.77 6.29 20.03
C GLY A 443 -0.56 5.59 20.61
N ALA A 444 -0.84 4.59 21.43
CA ALA A 444 0.17 3.85 22.16
C ALA A 444 0.46 2.48 21.53
N PHE A 445 1.64 1.95 21.83
CA PHE A 445 2.00 0.55 21.59
C PHE A 445 2.00 -0.25 22.89
N ALA A 446 1.96 -1.57 22.76
CA ALA A 446 2.03 -2.46 23.90
C ALA A 446 3.42 -3.05 24.05
N ARG A 447 3.89 -3.15 25.29
CA ARG A 447 5.06 -3.95 25.67
C ARG A 447 4.65 -5.10 26.57
N ARG A 448 5.52 -6.09 26.70
CA ARG A 448 5.35 -7.12 27.72
C ARG A 448 6.04 -6.68 29.00
N ASP A 449 5.33 -6.70 30.12
CA ASP A 449 5.89 -6.37 31.42
C ASP A 449 6.77 -7.50 31.99
N PRO A 450 7.44 -7.27 33.13
CA PRO A 450 8.12 -8.28 33.95
C PRO A 450 7.23 -9.38 34.55
N SER A 451 5.96 -9.53 34.17
CA SER A 451 5.16 -10.75 34.43
C SER A 451 4.74 -11.48 33.14
N GLY A 452 5.02 -10.89 31.98
CA GLY A 452 4.71 -11.44 30.66
C GLY A 452 3.32 -11.02 30.17
N ARG A 453 2.64 -10.19 30.97
CA ARG A 453 1.39 -9.52 30.61
C ARG A 453 1.68 -8.41 29.63
N GLN A 454 0.71 -8.15 28.78
CA GLN A 454 0.75 -7.04 27.85
C GLN A 454 0.32 -5.76 28.56
N VAL A 455 1.14 -4.72 28.49
CA VAL A 455 0.92 -3.44 29.16
C VAL A 455 1.02 -2.30 28.15
N VAL A 456 0.07 -1.37 28.27
CA VAL A 456 0.01 -0.12 27.51
C VAL A 456 0.08 1.03 28.52
N THR A 457 1.26 1.61 28.65
CA THR A 457 1.51 2.76 29.53
C THR A 457 1.43 4.08 28.77
N GLU A 458 1.49 5.21 29.48
CA GLU A 458 1.41 6.54 28.86
C GLU A 458 2.69 6.89 28.08
N GLU A 459 3.86 6.37 28.52
CA GLU A 459 5.13 6.58 27.83
C GLU A 459 5.29 5.76 26.52
N ASN A 460 4.44 4.76 26.28
CA ASN A 460 4.51 3.91 25.11
C ASN A 460 3.88 4.58 23.87
N GLU A 461 4.35 5.75 23.46
CA GLU A 461 3.74 6.52 22.38
C GLU A 461 4.42 6.30 21.01
N TRP A 462 3.63 6.00 19.98
CA TRP A 462 4.13 5.77 18.62
C TRP A 462 4.78 7.02 18.00
N ALA A 463 4.36 8.22 18.42
CA ALA A 463 4.89 9.48 17.89
C ALA A 463 6.42 9.62 18.09
N ASN A 464 6.98 8.95 19.10
CA ASN A 464 8.42 8.97 19.37
C ASN A 464 9.24 8.11 18.38
N TYR A 465 8.62 7.10 17.77
CA TYR A 465 9.30 6.09 16.94
C TYR A 465 9.02 6.25 15.44
N ILE A 466 7.84 6.73 15.04
CA ILE A 466 7.48 6.90 13.63
C ILE A 466 8.55 7.68 12.83
N PRO A 467 9.01 8.87 13.27
CA PRO A 467 10.03 9.61 12.52
C PRO A 467 11.37 8.86 12.40
N GLN A 468 11.72 8.03 13.38
CA GLN A 468 12.95 7.25 13.39
C GLN A 468 12.85 6.11 12.37
N ILE A 469 11.76 5.34 12.41
CA ILE A 469 11.45 4.29 11.43
C ILE A 469 11.51 4.87 10.02
N GLU A 470 10.81 5.98 9.76
CA GLU A 470 10.78 6.57 8.41
C GLU A 470 12.13 7.09 7.91
N ARG A 471 13.05 7.41 8.83
CA ARG A 471 14.40 7.88 8.51
C ARG A 471 15.34 6.75 8.10
N VAL A 472 15.23 5.57 8.72
CA VAL A 472 16.15 4.43 8.52
C VAL A 472 15.60 3.36 7.56
N THR A 473 14.33 3.47 7.15
CA THR A 473 13.67 2.46 6.31
C THR A 473 13.35 2.93 4.90
N THR A 474 13.11 1.97 4.01
CA THR A 474 12.40 2.15 2.74
C THR A 474 10.91 1.91 2.95
N GLY A 475 10.06 2.82 2.47
CA GLY A 475 8.61 2.66 2.46
C GLY A 475 8.10 2.01 1.18
N ILE A 476 7.39 0.89 1.32
CA ILE A 476 6.74 0.17 0.22
C ILE A 476 5.23 0.18 0.43
N LEU A 477 4.51 0.68 -0.58
CA LEU A 477 3.06 0.65 -0.65
C LEU A 477 2.63 -0.31 -1.78
N ILE A 478 1.77 -1.28 -1.47
CA ILE A 478 1.24 -2.21 -2.48
C ILE A 478 -0.25 -1.98 -2.61
N ASP A 479 -0.67 -1.64 -3.83
CA ASP A 479 -2.05 -1.37 -4.20
C ASP A 479 -2.60 -2.55 -5.00
N ILE A 480 -3.52 -3.28 -4.37
CA ILE A 480 -4.26 -4.38 -4.99
C ILE A 480 -5.61 -3.82 -5.41
N THR A 481 -5.87 -3.78 -6.71
CA THR A 481 -7.12 -3.20 -7.24
C THR A 481 -8.34 -3.87 -6.59
N GLY A 482 -9.11 -3.10 -5.80
CA GLY A 482 -10.32 -3.59 -5.12
C GLY A 482 -10.08 -4.30 -3.78
N GLY A 483 -8.83 -4.45 -3.36
CA GLY A 483 -8.44 -4.93 -2.04
C GLY A 483 -7.96 -3.79 -1.11
N PRO A 484 -7.73 -4.08 0.18
CA PRO A 484 -7.07 -3.14 1.08
C PRO A 484 -5.60 -2.95 0.68
N MET A 485 -5.05 -1.76 0.89
CA MET A 485 -3.61 -1.51 0.66
C MET A 485 -2.75 -2.22 1.69
N ILE A 486 -1.47 -2.39 1.37
CA ILE A 486 -0.43 -2.90 2.27
C ILE A 486 0.68 -1.86 2.33
N GLU A 487 1.02 -1.39 3.52
CA GLU A 487 2.19 -0.56 3.74
C GLU A 487 3.23 -1.30 4.58
N ARG A 488 4.49 -1.25 4.15
CA ARG A 488 5.62 -1.84 4.85
C ARG A 488 6.78 -0.87 4.92
N ARG A 489 7.53 -0.95 6.01
CA ARG A 489 8.76 -0.21 6.25
C ARG A 489 9.87 -1.25 6.49
N ILE A 490 10.92 -1.21 5.68
CA ILE A 490 12.01 -2.18 5.70
C ILE A 490 13.31 -1.45 5.95
N ALA A 491 14.08 -1.86 6.96
CA ALA A 491 15.41 -1.33 7.27
C ALA A 491 16.31 -1.41 6.04
N ALA A 492 17.08 -0.36 5.81
CA ALA A 492 17.95 -0.28 4.66
C ALA A 492 19.28 0.37 5.05
N LYS A 493 20.38 -0.12 4.49
CA LYS A 493 21.70 0.45 4.73
C LYS A 493 21.82 1.86 4.17
N ASP A 494 22.34 2.78 4.96
CA ASP A 494 22.84 4.07 4.52
C ASP A 494 24.30 3.96 4.06
N PRO A 495 24.58 3.99 2.73
CA PRO A 495 25.94 3.85 2.22
C PRO A 495 26.83 5.05 2.56
N ASP A 496 26.25 6.18 2.98
CA ASP A 496 27.00 7.37 3.35
C ASP A 496 27.42 7.34 4.84
N ASN A 497 26.95 6.35 5.62
CA ASN A 497 27.36 6.12 7.00
C ASN A 497 28.20 4.82 7.12
N PRO A 498 29.53 4.90 7.31
CA PRO A 498 30.38 3.71 7.40
C PRO A 498 30.11 2.86 8.66
N ASN A 499 29.47 3.42 9.68
CA ASN A 499 29.11 2.69 10.91
C ASN A 499 27.74 2.02 10.81
N ASP A 500 27.00 2.25 9.72
CA ASP A 500 25.74 1.54 9.46
C ASP A 500 26.03 0.15 8.90
N LEU A 501 25.91 -0.84 9.78
CA LEU A 501 26.10 -2.25 9.46
C LEU A 501 24.78 -2.97 9.14
N THR A 502 23.69 -2.23 8.92
CA THR A 502 22.43 -2.79 8.44
C THR A 502 22.66 -3.66 7.20
N PRO A 503 22.11 -4.90 7.15
CA PRO A 503 22.22 -5.76 5.98
C PRO A 503 21.69 -5.09 4.71
N GLU A 504 22.44 -5.20 3.61
CA GLU A 504 21.97 -4.70 2.31
C GLU A 504 20.94 -5.65 1.71
N LEU A 505 19.79 -5.10 1.31
CA LEU A 505 18.72 -5.84 0.66
C LEU A 505 18.42 -5.25 -0.72
N THR A 506 18.14 -6.15 -1.66
CA THR A 506 17.45 -5.80 -2.90
C THR A 506 15.95 -5.62 -2.67
N LEU A 507 15.23 -4.97 -3.59
CA LEU A 507 13.78 -4.81 -3.51
C LEU A 507 13.06 -6.17 -3.54
N GLY A 508 13.57 -7.15 -4.30
CA GLY A 508 13.05 -8.52 -4.30
C GLY A 508 13.12 -9.16 -2.92
N GLN A 509 14.30 -9.16 -2.30
CA GLN A 509 14.51 -9.69 -0.94
C GLN A 509 13.67 -8.94 0.11
N ALA A 510 13.49 -7.62 -0.05
CA ALA A 510 12.64 -6.84 0.83
C ALA A 510 11.16 -7.25 0.71
N LEU A 511 10.68 -7.57 -0.50
CA LEU A 511 9.31 -8.07 -0.72
C LEU A 511 9.12 -9.48 -0.14
N GLU A 512 10.09 -10.38 -0.29
CA GLU A 512 10.07 -11.71 0.34
C GLU A 512 9.89 -11.59 1.86
N LYS A 513 10.67 -10.71 2.52
CA LYS A 513 10.58 -10.49 3.97
C LYS A 513 9.28 -9.79 4.38
N ALA A 514 8.89 -8.73 3.67
CA ALA A 514 7.83 -7.83 4.13
C ALA A 514 6.40 -8.32 3.82
N ILE A 515 6.24 -9.14 2.78
CA ILE A 515 4.92 -9.66 2.35
C ILE A 515 4.91 -11.15 2.04
N GLY A 516 6.04 -11.86 2.17
CA GLY A 516 6.10 -13.27 1.80
C GLY A 516 6.02 -13.49 0.30
N ALA A 517 6.55 -12.55 -0.51
CA ALA A 517 6.65 -12.75 -1.95
C ALA A 517 7.54 -13.98 -2.25
N TYR A 518 7.23 -14.67 -3.34
CA TYR A 518 8.00 -15.83 -3.78
C TYR A 518 8.04 -15.89 -5.31
N GLU A 519 9.06 -16.57 -5.83
CA GLU A 519 9.20 -16.83 -7.26
C GLU A 519 8.84 -18.28 -7.58
N GLU A 520 7.97 -18.46 -8.57
CA GLU A 520 7.61 -19.76 -9.14
C GLU A 520 7.60 -19.66 -10.66
N LYS A 521 8.33 -20.54 -11.36
CA LYS A 521 8.40 -20.58 -12.85
C LYS A 521 8.73 -19.21 -13.48
N ASP A 522 9.75 -18.53 -12.95
CA ASP A 522 10.19 -17.20 -13.38
C ASP A 522 9.09 -16.12 -13.30
N ARG A 523 8.19 -16.24 -12.32
CA ARG A 523 7.15 -15.27 -12.00
C ARG A 523 7.10 -15.04 -10.50
N TRP A 524 6.97 -13.79 -10.13
CA TRP A 524 6.82 -13.40 -8.73
C TRP A 524 5.35 -13.34 -8.35
N TYR A 525 5.05 -13.87 -7.16
CA TYR A 525 3.72 -13.92 -6.59
C TYR A 525 3.76 -13.56 -5.11
N PHE A 526 2.59 -13.30 -4.54
CA PHE A 526 2.36 -13.35 -3.11
C PHE A 526 0.93 -13.78 -2.82
N ASP A 527 0.74 -14.44 -1.70
CA ASP A 527 -0.58 -14.89 -1.26
C ASP A 527 -1.17 -13.91 -0.25
N ARG A 528 -2.47 -13.63 -0.40
CA ARG A 528 -3.22 -12.84 0.57
C ARG A 528 -4.63 -13.37 0.71
N ALA A 529 -4.97 -13.75 1.94
CA ALA A 529 -6.17 -14.53 2.22
C ALA A 529 -6.18 -15.78 1.32
N ASP A 530 -7.24 -15.99 0.54
CA ASP A 530 -7.41 -17.17 -0.32
C ASP A 530 -7.05 -16.90 -1.79
N ASN A 531 -6.40 -15.76 -2.10
CA ASN A 531 -6.03 -15.38 -3.46
C ASN A 531 -4.52 -15.20 -3.62
N THR A 532 -3.99 -15.72 -4.72
CA THR A 532 -2.62 -15.46 -5.18
C THR A 532 -2.61 -14.28 -6.14
N HIS A 533 -1.68 -13.36 -5.93
CA HIS A 533 -1.54 -12.15 -6.74
C HIS A 533 -0.21 -12.14 -7.48
N ILE A 534 -0.26 -11.82 -8.78
CA ILE A 534 0.96 -11.60 -9.57
C ILE A 534 1.70 -10.36 -9.08
N LEU A 535 3.02 -10.47 -8.98
CA LEU A 535 3.93 -9.42 -8.54
C LEU A 535 5.16 -9.35 -9.45
N SER A 536 5.11 -9.91 -10.65
CA SER A 536 6.28 -9.93 -11.53
C SER A 536 6.67 -8.50 -11.97
N PRO A 537 7.96 -8.13 -11.92
CA PRO A 537 8.43 -6.74 -12.08
C PRO A 537 8.15 -6.16 -13.48
N ASN A 538 8.01 -7.03 -14.47
CA ASN A 538 7.60 -6.72 -15.84
C ASN A 538 6.09 -6.45 -15.99
N LEU A 539 5.24 -6.97 -15.10
CA LEU A 539 3.77 -6.89 -15.20
C LEU A 539 3.16 -5.83 -14.27
N VAL A 540 3.78 -5.54 -13.13
CA VAL A 540 3.32 -4.50 -12.20
C VAL A 540 3.69 -3.10 -12.68
N HIS A 541 3.07 -2.08 -12.07
CA HIS A 541 3.45 -0.69 -12.28
C HIS A 541 4.05 -0.07 -11.02
N PHE A 542 5.26 0.47 -11.15
CA PHE A 542 5.96 1.18 -10.07
C PHE A 542 5.69 2.69 -10.14
N ILE A 543 5.41 3.29 -9.00
CA ILE A 543 5.22 4.72 -8.81
C ILE A 543 6.12 5.17 -7.67
N TYR A 544 6.90 6.21 -7.88
CA TYR A 544 7.85 6.69 -6.87
C TYR A 544 8.00 8.20 -6.91
N ASN A 545 8.50 8.78 -5.82
CA ASN A 545 8.75 10.22 -5.74
C ASN A 545 10.09 10.61 -6.40
N ARG A 546 10.27 11.91 -6.67
CA ARG A 546 11.50 12.45 -7.28
C ARG A 546 12.78 12.16 -6.48
N ARG A 547 12.71 12.04 -5.16
CA ARG A 547 13.88 11.70 -4.33
C ARG A 547 14.34 10.26 -4.58
N THR A 548 13.39 9.34 -4.64
CA THR A 548 13.60 7.92 -4.96
C THR A 548 14.12 7.75 -6.38
N GLU A 549 13.56 8.51 -7.33
CA GLU A 549 14.02 8.54 -8.72
C GLU A 549 15.54 8.83 -8.82
N LYS A 550 16.02 9.85 -8.10
CA LYS A 550 17.45 10.19 -8.09
C LYS A 550 18.32 9.06 -7.54
N LYS A 551 17.86 8.37 -6.49
CA LYS A 551 18.56 7.22 -5.91
C LYS A 551 18.64 6.05 -6.89
N ILE A 552 17.53 5.75 -7.56
CA ILE A 552 17.47 4.72 -8.62
C ILE A 552 18.47 5.04 -9.73
N LYS A 553 18.48 6.27 -10.26
CA LYS A 553 19.44 6.66 -11.33
C LYS A 553 20.89 6.49 -10.88
N LYS A 554 21.24 6.95 -9.68
CA LYS A 554 22.60 6.80 -9.11
C LYS A 554 23.00 5.33 -9.03
N GLU A 555 22.09 4.46 -8.63
CA GLU A 555 22.36 3.02 -8.52
C GLU A 555 22.58 2.37 -9.88
N LEU A 556 21.74 2.69 -10.87
CA LEU A 556 21.87 2.17 -12.24
C LEU A 556 23.16 2.61 -12.92
N GLU A 557 23.60 3.84 -12.67
CA GLU A 557 24.89 4.33 -13.16
C GLU A 557 26.06 3.56 -12.53
N GLY A 558 25.92 3.15 -11.26
CA GLY A 558 26.95 2.42 -10.51
C GLY A 558 26.95 0.90 -10.71
N ASN A 559 25.80 0.29 -11.03
CA ASN A 559 25.65 -1.17 -11.12
C ASN A 559 24.95 -1.60 -12.42
N LYS A 560 25.76 -2.09 -13.37
CA LYS A 560 25.28 -2.57 -14.68
C LYS A 560 24.63 -3.96 -14.65
N ASN A 561 24.66 -4.66 -13.51
CA ASN A 561 24.09 -6.00 -13.39
C ASN A 561 22.60 -6.00 -13.03
N ILE A 562 22.00 -4.83 -12.75
CA ILE A 562 20.58 -4.69 -12.45
C ILE A 562 19.78 -5.04 -13.71
N LYS A 563 19.09 -6.19 -13.69
CA LYS A 563 18.28 -6.66 -14.83
C LYS A 563 16.83 -6.23 -14.70
N ASN A 564 16.35 -6.00 -13.49
CA ASN A 564 15.00 -5.54 -13.23
C ASN A 564 14.90 -4.73 -11.92
N PHE A 565 13.73 -4.14 -11.67
CA PHE A 565 13.49 -3.29 -10.50
C PHE A 565 13.68 -4.02 -9.16
N TYR A 566 13.55 -5.36 -9.13
CA TYR A 566 13.74 -6.17 -7.93
C TYR A 566 15.21 -6.43 -7.61
N ASP A 567 16.12 -6.25 -8.57
CA ASP A 567 17.56 -6.36 -8.34
C ASP A 567 18.16 -5.06 -7.75
N MET A 568 17.37 -3.99 -7.64
CA MET A 568 17.81 -2.72 -7.07
C MET A 568 17.90 -2.80 -5.55
N THR A 569 18.97 -2.24 -4.99
CA THR A 569 19.23 -2.16 -3.56
C THR A 569 18.39 -1.06 -2.93
N ILE A 570 17.64 -1.40 -1.88
CA ILE A 570 16.83 -0.42 -1.17
C ILE A 570 17.71 0.48 -0.29
N ARG A 571 17.27 1.73 -0.10
CA ARG A 571 18.02 2.76 0.65
C ARG A 571 17.07 3.58 1.53
N PRO A 572 17.50 4.03 2.73
CA PRO A 572 16.66 4.82 3.63
C PRO A 572 15.95 6.00 2.96
N GLY A 573 14.67 6.22 3.25
CA GLY A 573 13.86 7.30 2.68
C GLY A 573 13.44 7.11 1.21
N MET A 574 13.69 5.95 0.60
CA MET A 574 13.02 5.57 -0.64
C MET A 574 11.53 5.33 -0.39
N ASN A 575 10.70 5.68 -1.38
CA ASN A 575 9.25 5.56 -1.32
C ASN A 575 8.77 4.95 -2.64
N ILE A 576 8.29 3.72 -2.57
CA ILE A 576 7.96 2.88 -3.72
C ILE A 576 6.52 2.40 -3.59
N HIS A 577 5.69 2.75 -4.55
CA HIS A 577 4.33 2.24 -4.69
C HIS A 577 4.29 1.24 -5.86
N ILE A 578 3.76 0.04 -5.59
CA ILE A 578 3.56 -1.05 -6.57
C ILE A 578 2.06 -1.22 -6.80
N SER A 579 1.59 -0.89 -8.01
CA SER A 579 0.22 -1.17 -8.43
C SER A 579 0.14 -2.54 -9.09
N VAL A 580 -0.61 -3.45 -8.47
CA VAL A 580 -0.83 -4.83 -8.92
C VAL A 580 -1.86 -4.85 -10.06
N PRO A 581 -1.60 -5.54 -11.17
CA PRO A 581 -2.50 -5.56 -12.32
C PRO A 581 -3.79 -6.33 -12.03
N LEU A 582 -4.88 -5.85 -12.63
CA LEU A 582 -6.19 -6.50 -12.60
C LEU A 582 -6.29 -7.60 -13.67
N VAL A 583 -5.69 -7.34 -14.83
CA VAL A 583 -5.58 -8.27 -15.94
C VAL A 583 -4.13 -8.28 -16.37
N TRP A 584 -3.57 -9.46 -16.63
CA TRP A 584 -2.21 -9.60 -17.11
C TRP A 584 -2.07 -10.85 -17.97
N ASP A 585 -1.05 -10.86 -18.82
CA ASP A 585 -0.61 -12.02 -19.59
C ASP A 585 0.86 -11.82 -19.99
N ASP A 586 1.74 -12.73 -19.57
CA ASP A 586 3.15 -12.78 -20.01
C ASP A 586 3.37 -13.77 -21.16
N PHE A 587 2.30 -14.38 -21.67
CA PHE A 587 2.26 -15.28 -22.81
C PHE A 587 3.14 -16.52 -22.72
N LYS A 588 3.60 -16.89 -21.51
CA LYS A 588 4.31 -18.17 -21.31
C LYS A 588 3.35 -19.36 -21.39
N ASP A 589 2.09 -19.17 -20.96
CA ASP A 589 1.03 -20.18 -20.97
C ASP A 589 -0.07 -19.88 -22.02
N GLU A 590 -0.82 -20.90 -22.46
CA GLU A 590 -1.92 -20.78 -23.46
C GLU A 590 -3.29 -20.42 -22.84
N GLU A 591 -3.30 -19.76 -21.69
CA GLU A 591 -4.50 -19.54 -20.87
C GLU A 591 -5.07 -18.11 -21.00
N GLY A 592 -4.52 -17.34 -21.94
CA GLY A 592 -4.69 -15.89 -22.01
C GLY A 592 -5.99 -15.36 -22.62
N ASP A 593 -6.98 -16.18 -22.97
CA ASP A 593 -8.23 -15.76 -23.66
C ASP A 593 -8.03 -14.77 -24.83
N TRP A 594 -6.87 -14.83 -25.49
CA TRP A 594 -6.59 -14.02 -26.67
C TRP A 594 -7.15 -14.68 -27.93
N LYS A 595 -7.69 -13.86 -28.84
CA LYS A 595 -8.23 -14.28 -30.13
C LYS A 595 -7.57 -13.51 -31.28
N GLY A 596 -7.52 -14.13 -32.46
CA GLY A 596 -7.08 -13.49 -33.71
C GLY A 596 -5.58 -13.53 -34.01
N GLY A 597 -4.76 -14.06 -33.08
CA GLY A 597 -3.31 -14.22 -33.23
C GLY A 597 -2.86 -15.62 -32.83
N SER A 598 -1.55 -15.78 -32.61
CA SER A 598 -0.95 -17.07 -32.24
C SER A 598 0.21 -16.88 -31.28
N TYR A 599 0.50 -17.86 -30.43
CA TYR A 599 1.71 -17.85 -29.63
C TYR A 599 2.95 -18.19 -30.48
N ASP A 600 4.06 -17.46 -30.28
CA ASP A 600 5.34 -17.66 -30.96
C ASP A 600 6.44 -17.97 -29.92
N PRO A 601 7.15 -19.11 -30.03
CA PRO A 601 8.14 -19.53 -29.03
C PRO A 601 9.56 -18.97 -29.28
N THR A 602 9.77 -18.18 -30.33
CA THR A 602 11.11 -17.78 -30.80
C THR A 602 11.38 -16.29 -30.78
N ASN A 603 10.33 -15.47 -30.79
CA ASN A 603 10.44 -14.02 -30.96
C ASN A 603 10.11 -13.23 -29.68
N GLY A 604 9.89 -13.90 -28.54
CA GLY A 604 9.56 -13.23 -27.28
C GLY A 604 10.71 -12.45 -26.67
N LEU A 605 10.40 -11.64 -25.66
CA LEU A 605 11.41 -10.91 -24.93
C LEU A 605 12.40 -11.90 -24.29
N ASN A 606 13.69 -11.60 -24.34
CA ASN A 606 14.76 -12.51 -23.89
C ASN A 606 14.75 -13.88 -24.58
N ASN A 607 14.31 -13.96 -25.85
CA ASN A 607 14.13 -15.19 -26.63
C ASN A 607 13.10 -16.15 -26.00
N GLY A 608 12.15 -15.61 -25.24
CA GLY A 608 11.02 -16.36 -24.68
C GLY A 608 9.86 -16.55 -25.67
N ARG A 609 8.73 -16.97 -25.12
CA ARG A 609 7.46 -17.08 -25.83
C ARG A 609 6.72 -15.74 -25.79
N CYS A 610 6.01 -15.40 -26.86
CA CYS A 610 5.19 -14.18 -26.93
C CYS A 610 3.92 -14.39 -27.76
N TYR A 611 3.09 -13.36 -27.88
CA TYR A 611 1.91 -13.37 -28.72
C TYR A 611 2.16 -12.65 -30.05
N LYS A 612 2.04 -13.38 -31.15
CA LYS A 612 2.24 -12.90 -32.51
C LYS A 612 0.93 -12.42 -33.12
N ILE A 613 1.00 -11.23 -33.70
CA ILE A 613 -0.03 -10.60 -34.51
C ILE A 613 0.48 -10.58 -35.95
N ASP A 614 -0.21 -11.28 -36.84
CA ASP A 614 0.13 -11.27 -38.27
C ASP A 614 -0.14 -9.89 -38.91
N PRO A 615 0.55 -9.55 -40.01
CA PRO A 615 0.42 -8.26 -40.67
C PRO A 615 -1.05 -7.94 -41.00
N ASN A 616 -1.48 -6.70 -40.71
CA ASN A 616 -2.84 -6.21 -40.99
C ASN A 616 -3.96 -7.04 -40.35
N ARG A 617 -3.68 -7.65 -39.18
CA ARG A 617 -4.69 -8.37 -38.38
C ARG A 617 -5.09 -7.59 -37.13
N GLU A 618 -6.25 -7.99 -36.61
CA GLU A 618 -6.79 -7.56 -35.33
C GLU A 618 -6.76 -8.74 -34.36
N VAL A 619 -6.36 -8.46 -33.12
CA VAL A 619 -6.41 -9.40 -32.01
C VAL A 619 -7.21 -8.80 -30.88
N TYR A 620 -7.75 -9.69 -30.04
CA TYR A 620 -8.63 -9.27 -28.98
C TYR A 620 -8.36 -10.04 -27.69
N LYS A 621 -8.44 -9.32 -26.57
CA LYS A 621 -8.53 -9.90 -25.23
C LYS A 621 -9.96 -9.70 -24.73
N GLU A 622 -10.65 -10.80 -24.48
CA GLU A 622 -12.03 -10.81 -24.00
C GLU A 622 -12.07 -11.06 -22.48
N GLY A 623 -13.26 -10.90 -21.87
CA GLY A 623 -13.47 -11.18 -20.45
C GLY A 623 -12.96 -10.12 -19.48
N ILE A 624 -12.64 -8.91 -19.96
CA ILE A 624 -12.12 -7.83 -19.10
C ILE A 624 -13.27 -7.18 -18.32
N VAL A 625 -13.19 -7.15 -16.99
CA VAL A 625 -14.17 -6.47 -16.13
C VAL A 625 -13.51 -5.29 -15.42
N LEU A 626 -13.86 -4.07 -15.83
CA LEU A 626 -13.37 -2.84 -15.20
C LEU A 626 -14.43 -2.22 -14.29
N LYS A 627 -14.04 -1.20 -13.52
CA LYS A 627 -14.95 -0.35 -12.74
C LYS A 627 -15.22 0.94 -13.53
N ALA A 628 -16.45 1.44 -13.50
CA ALA A 628 -16.79 2.75 -14.04
C ALA A 628 -16.08 3.87 -13.27
N ASN A 629 -16.07 5.06 -13.87
CA ASN A 629 -15.42 6.27 -13.35
C ASN A 629 -13.98 6.01 -12.87
N SER A 630 -13.20 5.23 -13.63
CA SER A 630 -11.86 4.79 -13.26
C SER A 630 -10.86 5.02 -14.40
N LYS A 631 -9.61 5.34 -14.02
CA LYS A 631 -8.47 5.46 -14.94
C LYS A 631 -7.63 4.20 -14.86
N TYR A 632 -7.24 3.70 -16.02
CA TYR A 632 -6.43 2.50 -16.17
C TYR A 632 -5.22 2.79 -17.04
N LEU A 633 -4.10 2.17 -16.70
CA LEU A 633 -2.92 2.14 -17.54
C LEU A 633 -2.82 0.74 -18.15
N VAL A 634 -2.91 0.67 -19.48
CA VAL A 634 -2.62 -0.52 -20.27
C VAL A 634 -1.12 -0.50 -20.58
N ILE A 635 -0.41 -1.55 -20.19
CA ILE A 635 1.03 -1.70 -20.36
C ILE A 635 1.27 -2.92 -21.23
N MET A 636 2.23 -2.82 -22.15
CA MET A 636 2.69 -3.97 -22.92
C MET A 636 4.08 -3.74 -23.48
N ASP A 637 4.86 -4.79 -23.67
CA ASP A 637 6.09 -4.75 -24.47
C ASP A 637 5.77 -5.18 -25.90
N MET A 638 6.12 -4.33 -26.87
CA MET A 638 5.85 -4.61 -28.28
C MET A 638 7.10 -4.48 -29.14
N LYS A 639 7.23 -5.36 -30.13
CA LYS A 639 8.25 -5.36 -31.19
C LYS A 639 7.58 -5.70 -32.53
N GLY A 640 8.12 -5.21 -33.65
CA GLY A 640 7.76 -5.67 -34.99
C GLY A 640 8.97 -5.98 -35.85
N ASN A 641 8.74 -6.71 -36.93
CA ASN A 641 9.74 -6.99 -37.97
C ASN A 641 9.48 -6.22 -39.29
N GLY A 642 8.59 -5.25 -39.26
CA GLY A 642 8.30 -4.33 -40.36
C GLY A 642 7.82 -2.98 -39.84
N ALA A 643 7.88 -1.96 -40.70
CA ALA A 643 7.36 -0.64 -40.35
C ALA A 643 5.82 -0.65 -40.31
N GLY A 644 5.26 0.06 -39.35
CA GLY A 644 3.82 0.23 -39.17
C GLY A 644 3.47 0.76 -37.80
N LYS A 645 2.17 0.80 -37.53
CA LYS A 645 1.56 1.26 -36.30
C LYS A 645 0.64 0.21 -35.72
N ALA A 646 0.52 0.23 -34.40
CA ALA A 646 -0.47 -0.51 -33.66
C ALA A 646 -1.51 0.47 -33.12
N THR A 647 -2.77 0.07 -33.18
CA THR A 647 -3.91 0.80 -32.65
C THR A 647 -4.55 -0.03 -31.55
N ILE A 648 -4.71 0.55 -30.37
CA ILE A 648 -5.42 -0.04 -29.24
C ILE A 648 -6.78 0.64 -29.12
N GLU A 649 -7.84 -0.15 -29.17
CA GLU A 649 -9.20 0.30 -28.90
C GLU A 649 -9.67 -0.37 -27.61
N PHE A 650 -9.94 0.43 -26.59
CA PHE A 650 -10.43 -0.05 -25.31
C PHE A 650 -11.19 1.04 -24.56
N GLY A 651 -12.30 0.67 -23.92
CA GLY A 651 -13.04 1.62 -23.09
C GLY A 651 -13.63 2.82 -23.85
N GLY A 652 -13.92 2.68 -25.15
CA GLY A 652 -14.37 3.79 -26.00
C GLY A 652 -13.28 4.83 -26.29
N THR A 653 -12.00 4.46 -26.10
CA THR A 653 -10.83 5.26 -26.43
C THR A 653 -9.98 4.50 -27.45
N THR A 654 -9.52 5.20 -28.48
CA THR A 654 -8.57 4.67 -29.47
C THR A 654 -7.23 5.38 -29.32
N ASN A 655 -6.14 4.62 -29.19
CA ASN A 655 -4.77 5.13 -29.14
C ASN A 655 -3.91 4.45 -30.20
N GLU A 656 -2.98 5.19 -30.80
CA GLU A 656 -2.10 4.69 -31.86
C GLU A 656 -0.63 4.99 -31.51
N PHE A 657 0.27 4.04 -31.80
CA PHE A 657 1.71 4.23 -31.65
C PHE A 657 2.50 3.45 -32.70
N ASP A 658 3.73 3.88 -32.96
CA ASP A 658 4.63 3.20 -33.92
C ASP A 658 5.13 1.87 -33.36
N ILE A 659 5.14 0.84 -34.22
CA ILE A 659 5.67 -0.48 -33.86
C ILE A 659 7.21 -0.42 -33.94
N PRO A 660 7.94 -0.66 -32.85
CA PRO A 660 9.40 -0.54 -32.83
C PRO A 660 10.09 -1.81 -33.37
N ASN A 661 11.27 -1.66 -33.97
CA ASN A 661 12.08 -2.79 -34.47
C ASN A 661 12.65 -3.70 -33.36
N GLY A 662 12.69 -3.23 -32.11
CA GLY A 662 13.07 -3.99 -30.92
C GLY A 662 12.02 -3.79 -29.84
N TYR A 663 11.97 -4.67 -28.84
CA TYR A 663 10.99 -4.55 -27.78
C TYR A 663 11.07 -3.20 -27.09
N ARG A 664 9.95 -2.49 -27.07
CA ARG A 664 9.76 -1.30 -26.24
C ARG A 664 8.45 -1.41 -25.49
N ARG A 665 8.51 -0.94 -24.25
CA ARG A 665 7.34 -0.82 -23.39
C ARG A 665 6.45 0.32 -23.86
N GLN A 666 5.21 -0.01 -24.15
CA GLN A 666 4.13 0.90 -24.51
C GLN A 666 3.20 1.07 -23.32
N LYS A 667 2.72 2.29 -23.11
CA LYS A 667 1.83 2.65 -22.01
C LYS A 667 0.69 3.49 -22.58
N VAL A 668 -0.54 3.07 -22.33
CA VAL A 668 -1.74 3.76 -22.80
C VAL A 668 -2.67 4.01 -21.63
N MET A 669 -2.99 5.28 -21.38
CA MET A 669 -3.98 5.67 -20.39
C MET A 669 -5.38 5.53 -20.99
N VAL A 670 -6.29 4.90 -20.26
CA VAL A 670 -7.69 4.70 -20.66
C VAL A 670 -8.59 5.15 -19.51
N GLU A 671 -9.58 5.96 -19.82
CA GLU A 671 -10.58 6.42 -18.87
C GLU A 671 -11.91 5.72 -19.16
N VAL A 672 -12.48 5.07 -18.14
CA VAL A 672 -13.75 4.35 -18.25
C VAL A 672 -14.80 5.13 -17.46
N PHE A 673 -15.83 5.63 -18.15
CA PHE A 673 -16.88 6.48 -17.56
C PHE A 673 -18.21 5.74 -17.35
N ASP A 674 -18.63 4.89 -18.29
CA ASP A 674 -19.90 4.14 -18.24
C ASP A 674 -19.74 2.78 -18.97
N PHE A 675 -20.66 1.82 -18.74
CA PHE A 675 -20.59 0.46 -19.32
C PHE A 675 -21.63 0.21 -20.42
N PRO A 676 -21.27 0.37 -21.69
CA PRO A 676 -21.91 -0.32 -22.81
C PRO A 676 -21.46 -1.80 -22.87
N ALA A 677 -22.29 -2.66 -23.47
CA ALA A 677 -22.05 -4.10 -23.60
C ALA A 677 -20.71 -4.49 -24.29
N ASP A 678 -20.07 -3.57 -25.01
CA ASP A 678 -18.85 -3.80 -25.80
C ASP A 678 -17.54 -3.50 -25.04
N PHE A 679 -17.60 -3.14 -23.74
CA PHE A 679 -16.42 -2.72 -22.95
C PHE A 679 -15.62 -3.87 -22.32
N ASN A 680 -16.06 -5.11 -22.51
CA ASN A 680 -15.38 -6.31 -22.01
C ASN A 680 -14.22 -6.80 -22.90
N LYS A 681 -13.96 -6.08 -23.99
CA LYS A 681 -13.05 -6.48 -25.05
C LYS A 681 -12.03 -5.39 -25.35
N LEU A 682 -10.76 -5.72 -25.22
CA LEU A 682 -9.66 -4.88 -25.71
C LEU A 682 -9.27 -5.37 -27.11
N LYS A 683 -9.21 -4.45 -28.08
CA LYS A 683 -8.76 -4.73 -29.45
C LYS A 683 -7.39 -4.12 -29.69
N ILE A 684 -6.51 -4.88 -30.32
CA ILE A 684 -5.26 -4.39 -30.89
C ILE A 684 -5.27 -4.69 -32.39
N SER A 685 -5.18 -3.67 -33.22
CA SER A 685 -5.04 -3.80 -34.67
C SER A 685 -3.69 -3.28 -35.13
N THR A 686 -3.10 -3.91 -36.15
CA THR A 686 -1.83 -3.48 -36.73
C THR A 686 -2.03 -3.10 -38.20
N ASN A 687 -1.27 -2.11 -38.69
CA ASN A 687 -1.18 -1.79 -40.12
C ASN A 687 0.25 -2.01 -40.66
N SER A 688 1.00 -2.89 -40.01
CA SER A 688 2.40 -3.14 -40.34
C SER A 688 2.58 -4.02 -41.57
N THR A 689 3.70 -3.76 -42.25
CA THR A 689 4.19 -4.61 -43.35
C THR A 689 4.71 -5.97 -42.88
N GLY A 690 5.02 -6.09 -41.59
CA GLY A 690 5.48 -7.31 -40.93
C GLY A 690 4.61 -7.69 -39.72
N SER A 691 4.92 -8.82 -39.09
CA SER A 691 4.27 -9.26 -37.84
C SER A 691 4.68 -8.37 -36.66
N ALA A 692 3.75 -8.20 -35.73
CA ALA A 692 4.02 -7.62 -34.42
C ALA A 692 4.04 -8.73 -33.34
N TYR A 693 4.82 -8.51 -32.30
CA TYR A 693 5.03 -9.43 -31.19
C TYR A 693 4.76 -8.67 -29.90
N LEU A 694 3.87 -9.24 -29.09
CA LEU A 694 3.37 -8.68 -27.84
C LEU A 694 3.85 -9.54 -26.68
N ASP A 695 4.37 -8.89 -25.64
CA ASP A 695 4.84 -9.53 -24.42
C ASP A 695 4.45 -8.69 -23.19
N ASN A 696 4.41 -9.30 -22.00
CA ASN A 696 4.15 -8.63 -20.71
C ASN A 696 2.97 -7.65 -20.71
N PHE A 697 1.81 -8.12 -21.15
CA PHE A 697 0.59 -7.33 -21.16
C PHE A 697 0.02 -7.19 -19.74
N SER A 698 -0.36 -5.98 -19.34
CA SER A 698 -1.09 -5.78 -18.09
C SER A 698 -2.00 -4.54 -18.10
N ILE A 699 -3.06 -4.58 -17.29
CA ILE A 699 -3.97 -3.47 -17.02
C ILE A 699 -3.95 -3.18 -15.53
N VAL A 700 -3.43 -2.03 -15.14
CA VAL A 700 -3.41 -1.56 -13.75
C VAL A 700 -4.39 -0.41 -13.58
N LYS A 701 -5.12 -0.37 -12.46
CA LYS A 701 -5.92 0.80 -12.10
C LYS A 701 -4.98 1.86 -11.54
N VAL A 702 -5.06 3.08 -12.08
CA VAL A 702 -4.20 4.21 -11.68
C VAL A 702 -5.01 5.42 -11.23
N GLY A 703 -6.30 5.25 -10.92
CA GLY A 703 -7.09 6.30 -10.28
C GLY A 703 -8.55 6.28 -10.66
N ASN A 704 -9.23 7.38 -10.35
CA ASN A 704 -10.64 7.60 -10.67
C ASN A 704 -10.76 8.65 -11.78
N ALA A 705 -11.65 8.42 -12.74
CA ALA A 705 -11.94 9.32 -13.86
C ALA A 705 -13.14 10.21 -13.53
N TRP A 706 -13.10 11.47 -14.00
CA TRP A 706 -14.23 12.40 -13.93
C TRP A 706 -14.63 12.79 -15.35
N ASP A 707 -15.91 12.65 -15.67
CA ASP A 707 -16.44 12.93 -16.99
C ASP A 707 -16.74 14.43 -17.18
N LYS A 708 -15.69 15.24 -17.27
CA LYS A 708 -15.79 16.69 -17.44
C LYS A 708 -16.61 17.08 -18.68
N LEU A 709 -16.53 16.27 -19.75
CA LEU A 709 -17.25 16.55 -20.99
C LEU A 709 -18.77 16.42 -20.79
N LYS A 710 -19.22 15.43 -20.02
CA LYS A 710 -20.64 15.29 -19.65
C LYS A 710 -21.16 16.49 -18.85
N GLU A 711 -20.37 16.99 -17.90
CA GLU A 711 -20.69 18.18 -17.11
C GLU A 711 -20.81 19.44 -18.00
N GLU A 712 -19.81 19.69 -18.85
CA GLU A 712 -19.82 20.83 -19.78
C GLU A 712 -21.04 20.77 -20.73
N ASN A 713 -21.45 19.56 -21.12
CA ASN A 713 -22.61 19.34 -21.98
C ASN A 713 -23.95 19.47 -21.22
N GLU A 714 -24.03 19.10 -19.95
CA GLU A 714 -25.19 19.38 -19.10
C GLU A 714 -25.41 20.89 -18.96
N ASP A 715 -24.35 21.64 -18.70
CA ASP A 715 -24.42 23.10 -18.63
C ASP A 715 -24.71 23.76 -19.98
N TYR A 716 -24.17 23.21 -21.06
CA TYR A 716 -24.50 23.65 -22.41
C TYR A 716 -25.99 23.39 -22.70
N SER A 717 -26.56 22.27 -22.23
CA SER A 717 -27.97 21.90 -22.45
C SER A 717 -28.95 22.96 -21.93
N LYS A 718 -28.65 23.55 -20.77
CA LYS A 718 -29.42 24.64 -20.14
C LYS A 718 -29.51 25.87 -21.06
N LYS A 719 -28.51 26.10 -21.92
CA LYS A 719 -28.43 27.24 -22.86
C LYS A 719 -29.09 26.98 -24.21
N VAL A 720 -29.24 25.70 -24.59
CA VAL A 720 -29.71 25.31 -25.93
C VAL A 720 -31.12 24.69 -25.95
N ALA A 721 -31.72 24.45 -24.78
CA ALA A 721 -33.04 23.85 -24.65
C ALA A 721 -34.12 24.58 -25.50
N GLY A 722 -34.86 23.81 -26.30
CA GLY A 722 -35.98 24.30 -27.12
C GLY A 722 -35.58 25.14 -28.34
N ARG A 723 -34.29 25.23 -28.67
CA ARG A 723 -33.78 26.03 -29.79
C ARG A 723 -33.33 25.17 -30.97
N THR A 724 -33.35 25.78 -32.14
CA THR A 724 -32.83 25.21 -33.39
C THR A 724 -31.50 25.90 -33.71
N PHE A 725 -30.58 25.19 -34.34
CA PHE A 725 -29.22 25.66 -34.63
C PHE A 725 -28.77 25.25 -36.03
N SER A 726 -27.77 25.96 -36.54
CA SER A 726 -26.99 25.56 -37.70
C SER A 726 -25.53 25.35 -37.28
N PHE A 727 -24.89 24.33 -37.85
CA PHE A 727 -23.49 24.02 -37.62
C PHE A 727 -22.66 24.48 -38.80
N LYS A 728 -21.71 25.38 -38.55
CA LYS A 728 -20.97 26.10 -39.59
C LYS A 728 -19.50 25.72 -39.59
N SER A 729 -18.88 25.55 -40.77
CA SER A 729 -17.42 25.44 -40.92
C SER A 729 -16.73 26.77 -40.62
N LEU A 730 -15.47 26.71 -40.21
CA LEU A 730 -14.71 27.93 -39.88
C LEU A 730 -14.42 28.80 -41.10
N ASN A 731 -14.05 28.18 -42.23
CA ASN A 731 -13.76 28.87 -43.49
C ASN A 731 -13.66 27.85 -44.65
N PRO A 732 -14.30 28.03 -45.82
CA PRO A 732 -15.36 29.01 -46.12
C PRO A 732 -16.67 28.68 -45.40
N GLU A 733 -17.59 29.64 -45.34
CA GLU A 733 -18.89 29.49 -44.65
C GLU A 733 -19.77 28.44 -45.33
N ARG A 734 -19.86 27.26 -44.72
CA ARG A 734 -20.75 26.17 -45.13
C ARG A 734 -21.46 25.62 -43.92
N TYR A 735 -22.61 25.00 -44.15
CA TYR A 735 -23.47 24.47 -43.12
C TYR A 735 -23.60 22.97 -43.23
N MET A 736 -23.58 22.28 -42.09
CA MET A 736 -24.03 20.89 -42.04
C MET A 736 -25.45 20.82 -42.59
N THR A 737 -25.68 19.86 -43.46
CA THR A 737 -26.88 19.72 -44.26
C THR A 737 -27.26 18.26 -44.31
N SER A 738 -28.54 17.95 -44.04
CA SER A 738 -29.10 16.63 -44.32
C SER A 738 -29.54 16.60 -45.78
N PHE A 739 -28.87 15.80 -46.61
CA PHE A 739 -29.18 15.63 -48.02
C PHE A 739 -29.24 14.14 -48.37
N ALA A 740 -30.37 13.70 -48.92
CA ALA A 740 -30.63 12.29 -49.25
C ALA A 740 -30.37 11.31 -48.07
N GLY A 741 -30.51 11.78 -46.83
CA GLY A 741 -30.27 10.98 -45.61
C GLY A 741 -28.82 10.96 -45.13
N GLU A 742 -27.86 11.57 -45.84
CA GLU A 742 -26.46 11.69 -45.42
C GLU A 742 -26.16 13.09 -44.84
N ALA A 743 -25.16 13.17 -43.95
CA ALA A 743 -24.67 14.43 -43.40
C ALA A 743 -23.48 14.97 -44.22
N ILE A 744 -23.67 16.15 -44.81
CA ILE A 744 -22.68 16.82 -45.67
C ILE A 744 -22.56 18.30 -45.28
N MET A 745 -21.52 19.00 -45.75
CA MET A 745 -21.47 20.47 -45.71
C MET A 745 -21.88 21.05 -47.06
N ALA A 746 -22.78 22.04 -47.05
CA ALA A 746 -23.23 22.75 -48.24
C ALA A 746 -23.42 24.26 -47.98
N ASN A 747 -23.55 25.06 -49.03
CA ASN A 747 -23.83 26.51 -48.92
C ASN A 747 -25.26 26.76 -48.41
N SER A 748 -25.52 27.97 -47.89
CA SER A 748 -26.87 28.39 -47.48
C SER A 748 -27.81 28.41 -48.69
N THR A 749 -28.67 27.40 -48.83
CA THR A 749 -29.69 27.33 -49.88
C THR A 749 -31.02 26.94 -49.26
N THR A 750 -32.11 27.52 -49.75
CA THR A 750 -33.45 27.43 -49.13
C THR A 750 -34.13 26.07 -49.26
N MET A 751 -33.52 25.09 -49.97
CA MET A 751 -34.12 23.79 -50.26
C MET A 751 -33.56 22.62 -49.44
N PHE A 752 -32.52 22.81 -48.63
CA PHE A 752 -31.93 21.73 -47.83
C PHE A 752 -32.10 21.93 -46.32
N ASP A 753 -32.16 20.82 -45.59
CA ASP A 753 -32.32 20.86 -44.15
C ASP A 753 -30.97 21.16 -43.46
N GLN A 754 -30.85 22.40 -43.00
CA GLN A 754 -29.69 22.96 -42.29
C GLN A 754 -30.03 23.41 -40.86
N LYS A 755 -31.23 23.03 -40.39
CA LYS A 755 -31.83 23.49 -39.13
C LYS A 755 -31.99 22.30 -38.21
N PHE A 756 -31.14 22.23 -37.19
CA PHE A 756 -31.08 21.08 -36.30
C PHE A 756 -31.53 21.42 -34.89
N ARG A 757 -32.29 20.53 -34.27
CA ARG A 757 -32.64 20.62 -32.86
C ARG A 757 -31.67 19.77 -32.04
N LEU A 758 -31.26 20.29 -30.88
CA LEU A 758 -30.48 19.54 -29.91
C LEU A 758 -31.41 18.98 -28.83
N GLU A 759 -31.41 17.66 -28.63
CA GLU A 759 -32.12 17.00 -27.53
C GLU A 759 -31.09 16.41 -26.55
N TYR A 760 -31.03 16.97 -25.34
CA TYR A 760 -30.13 16.50 -24.30
C TYR A 760 -30.64 15.23 -23.63
N ARG A 761 -29.76 14.24 -23.50
CA ARG A 761 -30.05 12.95 -22.85
C ARG A 761 -29.32 12.87 -21.52
N ARG A 762 -30.01 13.30 -20.46
CA ARG A 762 -29.49 13.37 -19.09
C ARG A 762 -28.74 12.11 -18.62
N PRO A 763 -29.22 10.88 -18.84
CA PRO A 763 -28.48 9.69 -18.39
C PRO A 763 -27.09 9.57 -19.02
N ARG A 764 -26.95 10.03 -20.28
CA ARG A 764 -25.73 9.88 -21.08
C ARG A 764 -24.85 11.13 -21.12
N GLY A 765 -25.37 12.29 -20.73
CA GLY A 765 -24.59 13.53 -20.77
C GLY A 765 -24.38 14.12 -22.16
N ALA A 766 -25.11 13.62 -23.16
CA ALA A 766 -24.86 13.89 -24.57
C ALA A 766 -26.15 14.31 -25.30
N PHE A 767 -26.02 14.73 -26.55
CA PHE A 767 -27.12 15.23 -27.36
C PHE A 767 -27.45 14.32 -28.53
N TYR A 768 -28.73 14.19 -28.84
CA TYR A 768 -29.15 13.90 -30.21
C TYR A 768 -29.10 15.19 -31.03
N ILE A 769 -28.61 15.10 -32.27
CA ILE A 769 -28.71 16.15 -33.27
C ILE A 769 -29.83 15.75 -34.23
N LEU A 770 -30.99 16.41 -34.12
CA LEU A 770 -32.19 16.08 -34.87
C LEU A 770 -32.33 16.95 -36.11
N SER A 771 -32.63 16.33 -37.25
CA SER A 771 -33.10 17.00 -38.46
C SER A 771 -34.54 17.54 -38.30
N SER A 772 -34.98 18.36 -39.24
CA SER A 772 -36.38 18.81 -39.36
C SER A 772 -37.39 17.66 -39.47
N SER A 773 -36.97 16.51 -39.98
CA SER A 773 -37.75 15.26 -40.07
C SER A 773 -37.70 14.39 -38.81
N ASN A 774 -37.15 14.91 -37.69
CA ASN A 774 -36.92 14.19 -36.42
C ASN A 774 -36.02 12.93 -36.54
N LYS A 775 -35.22 12.82 -37.59
CA LYS A 775 -34.16 11.81 -37.70
C LYS A 775 -32.93 12.29 -36.94
N VAL A 776 -32.18 11.38 -36.34
CA VAL A 776 -30.99 11.69 -35.52
C VAL A 776 -29.70 11.43 -36.30
N LEU A 777 -28.73 12.33 -36.15
CA LEU A 777 -27.38 12.12 -36.69
C LEU A 777 -26.77 10.85 -36.08
N THR A 778 -26.44 9.89 -36.94
CA THR A 778 -26.02 8.54 -36.59
C THR A 778 -24.70 8.23 -37.28
N TRP A 779 -23.72 7.79 -36.50
CA TRP A 779 -22.54 7.10 -37.04
C TRP A 779 -22.92 5.66 -37.36
N ASP A 780 -23.07 5.35 -38.64
CA ASP A 780 -23.21 3.97 -39.09
C ASP A 780 -21.84 3.31 -39.10
N ARG A 781 -21.56 2.47 -38.08
CA ARG A 781 -20.28 1.77 -37.94
C ARG A 781 -20.07 0.69 -39.02
N GLY A 782 -21.14 0.21 -39.66
CA GLY A 782 -21.04 -0.77 -40.74
C GLY A 782 -20.47 -0.16 -42.02
N SER A 783 -21.04 0.96 -42.46
CA SER A 783 -20.57 1.68 -43.66
C SER A 783 -19.52 2.77 -43.39
N GLN A 784 -19.23 3.08 -42.12
CA GLN A 784 -18.39 4.19 -41.67
C GLN A 784 -18.90 5.58 -42.13
N LYS A 785 -20.20 5.70 -42.40
CA LYS A 785 -20.84 6.96 -42.83
C LYS A 785 -21.58 7.66 -41.71
N LEU A 786 -21.88 8.93 -41.93
CA LEU A 786 -22.77 9.74 -41.12
C LEU A 786 -24.10 9.94 -41.82
N ILE A 787 -25.17 9.44 -41.20
CA ILE A 787 -26.52 9.46 -41.76
C ILE A 787 -27.52 10.02 -40.76
N PHE A 788 -28.67 10.48 -41.24
CA PHE A 788 -29.82 10.82 -40.42
C PHE A 788 -30.80 9.65 -40.42
N ALA A 789 -30.85 8.90 -39.32
CA ALA A 789 -31.63 7.68 -39.18
C ALA A 789 -32.71 7.81 -38.08
N ASP A 790 -33.59 6.81 -37.99
CA ASP A 790 -34.54 6.72 -36.88
C ASP A 790 -33.82 6.59 -35.53
N ASN A 791 -34.39 7.23 -34.51
CA ASN A 791 -33.84 7.14 -33.15
C ASN A 791 -34.02 5.72 -32.61
N THR A 792 -32.92 5.02 -32.42
CA THR A 792 -32.85 3.66 -31.85
C THR A 792 -32.21 3.65 -30.47
N SER A 793 -31.91 4.82 -29.91
CA SER A 793 -31.30 5.01 -28.58
C SER A 793 -29.94 4.31 -28.38
N VAL A 794 -29.17 4.18 -29.46
CA VAL A 794 -27.81 3.63 -29.43
C VAL A 794 -26.74 4.75 -29.29
N LEU A 795 -25.56 4.40 -28.78
CA LEU A 795 -24.49 5.37 -28.50
C LEU A 795 -23.95 6.06 -29.76
N SER A 796 -24.01 5.41 -30.92
CA SER A 796 -23.58 6.01 -32.19
C SER A 796 -24.51 7.13 -32.69
N GLN A 797 -25.62 7.39 -31.99
CA GLN A 797 -26.53 8.51 -32.26
C GLN A 797 -26.30 9.70 -31.32
N LEU A 798 -25.42 9.55 -30.33
CA LEU A 798 -25.20 10.54 -29.28
C LEU A 798 -23.88 11.27 -29.48
N TRP A 799 -23.91 12.58 -29.27
CA TRP A 799 -22.80 13.49 -29.55
C TRP A 799 -22.55 14.43 -28.37
N PHE A 800 -21.29 14.58 -28.00
CA PHE A 800 -20.84 15.62 -27.07
C PHE A 800 -20.32 16.83 -27.84
N PHE A 801 -20.51 18.01 -27.28
CA PHE A 801 -19.92 19.25 -27.76
C PHE A 801 -18.75 19.62 -26.86
N GLN A 802 -17.54 19.50 -27.39
CA GLN A 802 -16.32 19.90 -26.70
C GLN A 802 -15.89 21.28 -27.21
N LYS A 803 -15.87 22.29 -26.33
CA LYS A 803 -15.51 23.65 -26.71
C LYS A 803 -13.99 23.84 -26.70
N SER A 804 -13.42 24.44 -27.75
CA SER A 804 -11.99 24.78 -27.79
C SER A 804 -11.79 26.27 -28.01
N GLY A 805 -11.59 27.00 -26.90
CA GLY A 805 -11.32 28.44 -26.90
C GLY A 805 -12.28 29.24 -27.77
N SER A 806 -11.73 29.97 -28.76
CA SER A 806 -12.47 30.74 -29.77
C SER A 806 -12.72 29.97 -31.08
N LYS A 807 -12.19 28.75 -31.24
CA LYS A 807 -12.26 27.96 -32.49
C LYS A 807 -13.62 27.29 -32.72
N GLY A 808 -14.54 27.30 -31.75
CA GLY A 808 -15.84 26.64 -31.84
C GLY A 808 -15.88 25.31 -31.07
N TYR A 809 -16.61 24.33 -31.61
CA TYR A 809 -16.86 23.04 -30.97
C TYR A 809 -16.36 21.88 -31.83
N ASN A 810 -15.68 20.92 -31.21
CA ASN A 810 -15.60 19.57 -31.74
C ASN A 810 -16.91 18.84 -31.40
N ILE A 811 -17.45 18.11 -32.37
CA ILE A 811 -18.63 17.27 -32.18
C ILE A 811 -18.11 15.84 -32.00
N VAL A 812 -18.06 15.39 -30.75
CA VAL A 812 -17.39 14.16 -30.30
C VAL A 812 -18.41 13.03 -30.19
N SER A 813 -18.07 11.85 -30.70
CA SER A 813 -18.94 10.68 -30.63
C SER A 813 -19.04 10.13 -29.20
N ALA A 814 -20.24 9.81 -28.74
CA ALA A 814 -20.43 9.12 -27.46
C ALA A 814 -20.11 7.62 -27.55
N ALA A 815 -20.01 7.05 -28.76
CA ALA A 815 -19.61 5.66 -28.97
C ALA A 815 -18.09 5.46 -28.93
N ASP A 816 -17.31 6.49 -29.29
CA ASP A 816 -15.85 6.50 -29.21
C ASP A 816 -15.39 7.96 -29.04
N ARG A 817 -14.87 8.31 -27.87
CA ARG A 817 -14.51 9.70 -27.52
C ARG A 817 -13.25 10.18 -28.21
N SER A 818 -12.48 9.28 -28.81
CA SER A 818 -11.38 9.66 -29.71
C SER A 818 -11.86 10.10 -31.09
N LYS A 819 -13.16 9.95 -31.41
CA LYS A 819 -13.72 10.22 -32.73
C LYS A 819 -14.57 11.48 -32.75
N VAL A 820 -14.37 12.27 -33.79
CA VAL A 820 -15.08 13.53 -34.05
C VAL A 820 -15.57 13.63 -35.47
N LEU A 821 -16.48 14.58 -35.70
CA LEU A 821 -16.86 14.99 -37.05
C LEU A 821 -15.73 15.79 -37.71
N GLU A 822 -15.36 15.42 -38.92
CA GLU A 822 -14.41 16.15 -39.77
C GLU A 822 -15.03 16.39 -41.14
N TYR A 823 -15.04 17.65 -41.60
CA TYR A 823 -15.44 17.97 -42.97
C TYR A 823 -14.22 17.99 -43.90
N GLY A 824 -14.42 17.57 -45.15
CA GLY A 824 -13.41 17.69 -46.20
C GLY A 824 -13.02 19.14 -46.52
N LEU A 825 -11.87 19.33 -47.15
CA LEU A 825 -11.38 20.65 -47.57
C LEU A 825 -11.78 21.02 -49.00
N GLU A 826 -12.12 20.02 -49.83
CA GLU A 826 -12.48 20.19 -51.23
C GLU A 826 -13.94 19.81 -51.48
N ALA A 827 -14.61 20.56 -52.35
CA ALA A 827 -16.01 20.33 -52.70
C ALA A 827 -16.14 19.32 -53.85
N VAL A 828 -16.99 18.32 -53.67
CA VAL A 828 -17.44 17.41 -54.72
C VAL A 828 -18.89 17.75 -55.02
N ASN A 829 -19.20 18.18 -56.25
CA ASN A 829 -20.56 18.56 -56.67
C ASN A 829 -21.26 19.58 -55.73
N ASN A 830 -20.57 20.67 -55.36
CA ASN A 830 -21.04 21.70 -54.42
C ASN A 830 -21.31 21.23 -52.97
N THR A 831 -20.97 19.99 -52.64
CA THR A 831 -21.10 19.40 -51.29
C THR A 831 -19.74 18.97 -50.78
N ILE A 832 -19.56 18.91 -49.46
CA ILE A 832 -18.35 18.36 -48.83
C ILE A 832 -18.79 17.23 -47.91
N PRO A 833 -18.18 16.04 -47.99
CA PRO A 833 -18.51 14.96 -47.07
C PRO A 833 -18.11 15.33 -45.64
N ILE A 834 -18.97 14.99 -44.68
CA ILE A 834 -18.59 14.90 -43.26
C ILE A 834 -18.27 13.44 -42.99
N ARG A 835 -17.11 13.19 -42.37
CA ARG A 835 -16.66 11.86 -41.99
C ARG A 835 -16.34 11.79 -40.50
N ILE A 836 -16.20 10.57 -40.02
CA ILE A 836 -15.64 10.30 -38.70
C ILE A 836 -14.12 10.32 -38.80
N ALA A 837 -13.47 11.09 -37.95
CA ALA A 837 -12.01 11.17 -37.87
C ALA A 837 -11.53 11.05 -36.41
N THR A 838 -10.26 10.69 -36.21
CA THR A 838 -9.64 10.79 -34.89
C THR A 838 -9.43 12.26 -34.52
N LEU A 839 -9.75 12.62 -33.28
CA LEU A 839 -9.57 13.97 -32.73
C LEU A 839 -8.11 14.42 -32.87
N ASP A 840 -7.93 15.59 -33.48
CA ASP A 840 -6.65 16.26 -33.67
C ASP A 840 -6.89 17.77 -33.49
N GLU A 841 -6.51 18.30 -32.33
CA GLU A 841 -6.77 19.71 -31.98
C GLU A 841 -6.04 20.72 -32.89
N ALA A 842 -5.06 20.25 -33.70
CA ALA A 842 -4.40 21.08 -34.69
C ALA A 842 -5.24 21.28 -35.96
N LYS A 843 -6.24 20.43 -36.21
CA LYS A 843 -7.05 20.44 -37.44
C LYS A 843 -8.27 21.35 -37.34
N ASN A 844 -8.24 22.46 -38.07
CA ASN A 844 -9.35 23.41 -38.13
C ASN A 844 -10.66 22.82 -38.71
N ASN A 845 -10.55 21.82 -39.59
CA ASN A 845 -11.71 21.17 -40.23
C ASN A 845 -12.44 20.16 -39.33
N GLN A 846 -12.07 20.06 -38.05
CA GLN A 846 -12.80 19.32 -37.02
C GLN A 846 -13.66 20.22 -36.11
N TYR A 847 -13.64 21.53 -36.34
CA TYR A 847 -14.33 22.51 -35.52
C TYR A 847 -15.54 23.09 -36.25
N PHE A 848 -16.64 23.19 -35.51
CA PHE A 848 -17.91 23.74 -35.95
C PHE A 848 -18.33 24.92 -35.08
N THR A 849 -18.79 26.00 -35.71
CA THR A 849 -19.47 27.10 -35.02
C THR A 849 -20.95 26.76 -34.92
N ILE A 850 -21.52 26.88 -33.72
CA ILE A 850 -22.94 26.66 -33.48
C ILE A 850 -23.61 28.03 -33.41
N SER A 851 -24.52 28.32 -34.34
CA SER A 851 -25.22 29.61 -34.42
C SER A 851 -26.73 29.41 -34.53
N PRO A 852 -27.54 30.44 -34.21
CA PRO A 852 -28.94 30.46 -34.61
C PRO A 852 -29.08 30.25 -36.14
N PRO A 853 -30.15 29.59 -36.60
CA PRO A 853 -30.38 29.34 -38.01
C PRO A 853 -30.66 30.66 -38.74
N PHE A 854 -30.26 30.69 -40.01
CA PHE A 854 -30.51 31.80 -40.94
C PHE A 854 -32.00 31.92 -41.30
#